data_AF-V4L7T2-F1
#
_entry.id   AF-V4L7T2-F1
#
_cell.length_a   1.000
_cell.length_b   1.000
_cell.length_c   1.000
_cell.angle_alpha   90.00
_cell.angle_beta   90.00
_cell.angle_gamma   90.00
#
_symmetry.space_group_name_H-M   'P 1'
#
loop_
_entity.id
_entity.type
_entity.pdbx_description
1 polymer ?
#
loop_
_entity_poly.entity_id
_entity_poly.type
_entity_poly.pdbx_seq_one_letter_code
_entity_poly.pdbx_strand_id
1 'polypeptide(L)'
;MVPSSEHKVYINFRGADLRHGFVSHLIPALKMNGVGVFVDQMEARGQEIGSLFKRIEESEIALVIFSERYTESAWCLDELVKIKETKEEGKLIAIPIFYKVEPSQVRKLMGQFGDNFWRLCRSSRAGHIMKWKEALESTASTLGFVLSEGSSESRIVTDIVKNVMRIISEQEGEKPSLFPSTAKGKRTELPTGKEEKLFGMELRMEQLEKKLEFDCNDTRIIGVAGMPGIGKTTLAMKLHEKWNRKFVRCVPFLDIRKKSEDYGPAGLRKTLLELLLEGKLSDESTHGSVKVELLKTKIFAVLDDVSDKEQLEFLLGELDWIKKGSKIIITTCDKSLLEGFTNDTYVVPELNDGEASQLLRYHAFDGQCSPTSTFLMLSRIFVEYARGHPLILTLLGREIYGKGEAELEMVTEKPNMMVQNAWRFFAEQLKLSDKQKDVFLDIVCFFKSEDEYFVRSLLDSGDPDSTDAVSEVKDLVNKFLITITDGRVEMNVPLHTFSKDQGSPRWLSLSNYEEIISVLTKMEESDVNNVRGIFLDTSNLTKSMCLDISTFIDMRNLRYMKIYDSCCLRQCKADCKLHFPDGLEFPLEEIRYLHWVKFPLEELPPDFRPENLVDLRLPYSKITRVWEGEKETPRLKWVDLSHSSELLDLSALSMAENLQRLNLEGCTSLDELPVEIQNMKSLVFLNLRGCIRLWSLKMNLISLKTLILSDCSNLKDFQLISESVEFLHLDGTAIKGLPLAIQNLRRLVMLNLKNCKMLESLPDCLGDLKSLDKLILSGCSRLKNLPDVRNSLKHLQILLLDGTGVKEMPSMSCFTGSESPASEDTFLQPLGSHCSAREWPCGVREVSSLRRLCLSGNDFVTLHPDIGKLYNLKWLDVKYCQRLISVPMLPPRLQYFDAHGCDSLETVANPVALSVLSDPIHATFNFSNCNKLDQDAKDNIISYTRWRSQSVLDELTRYNGGLVLEALIGTCFPGWEVPAWFSHRASGSVLNPKLPPHWCDNKFTGIGLCAVIVFDGYHNQRKRVLLKCNCEFKNEDGSSNRFCCTVGGWSEPSNTSREIVSSHVFIGFTSRLDINKISEEDDECVCTETSVEFEVTDGMEEIRGCEVVKCGFSLVYAPEERGNICSALKTELQ
;
A
#
# COMPACT_ATOMS: atom_id res chain seq x y z
N MET A 1 3.57 58.87 9.15
CA MET A 1 2.26 58.24 9.38
C MET A 1 1.42 59.20 10.21
N VAL A 2 0.32 59.70 9.65
CA VAL A 2 -0.71 60.45 10.38
C VAL A 2 -1.43 59.43 11.28
N PRO A 3 -1.71 59.72 12.56
CA PRO A 3 -2.40 58.78 13.43
C PRO A 3 -3.80 58.50 12.88
N SER A 4 -4.15 57.23 12.69
CA SER A 4 -5.50 56.78 12.33
C SER A 4 -6.49 57.26 13.38
N SER A 5 -7.54 57.99 12.99
CA SER A 5 -8.55 58.46 13.95
C SER A 5 -9.29 57.26 14.55
N GLU A 6 -9.50 57.26 15.87
CA GLU A 6 -10.17 56.18 16.61
C GLU A 6 -11.69 56.11 16.28
N HIS A 7 -12.19 57.06 15.50
CA HIS A 7 -13.59 57.23 15.14
C HIS A 7 -13.75 57.55 13.64
N LYS A 8 -14.20 56.56 12.86
CA LYS A 8 -14.40 56.67 11.40
C LYS A 8 -15.75 57.31 11.03
N VAL A 9 -16.75 57.23 11.89
CA VAL A 9 -18.13 57.69 11.60
C VAL A 9 -18.59 58.77 12.60
N TYR A 10 -19.08 59.89 12.07
CA TYR A 10 -19.76 60.95 12.83
C TYR A 10 -21.29 60.87 12.62
N ILE A 11 -22.09 61.03 13.69
CA ILE A 11 -23.56 61.04 13.56
C ILE A 11 -24.11 62.42 13.94
N ASN A 12 -24.73 63.09 12.96
CA ASN A 12 -25.40 64.37 13.13
C ASN A 12 -26.93 64.17 13.17
N PHE A 13 -27.57 64.58 14.27
CA PHE A 13 -28.99 64.35 14.50
C PHE A 13 -29.56 65.27 15.57
N ARG A 14 -30.90 65.36 15.65
CA ARG A 14 -31.57 66.08 16.75
C ARG A 14 -31.61 65.23 18.02
N GLY A 15 -30.80 65.60 19.00
CA GLY A 15 -30.74 64.89 20.29
C GLY A 15 -32.08 64.75 21.01
N ALA A 16 -32.95 65.76 20.94
CA ALA A 16 -34.27 65.71 21.59
C ALA A 16 -35.23 64.66 21.00
N ASP A 17 -35.01 64.24 19.76
CA ASP A 17 -35.93 63.36 19.03
C ASP A 17 -35.43 61.90 19.00
N LEU A 18 -34.14 61.70 18.72
CA LEU A 18 -33.65 60.39 18.28
C LEU A 18 -32.66 59.74 19.25
N ARG A 19 -32.16 60.50 20.23
CA ARG A 19 -31.07 60.07 21.12
C ARG A 19 -31.37 58.78 21.87
N HIS A 20 -32.56 58.66 22.43
CA HIS A 20 -32.99 57.49 23.21
C HIS A 20 -33.84 56.49 22.40
N GLY A 21 -34.02 56.73 21.10
CA GLY A 21 -34.74 55.86 20.18
C GLY A 21 -33.80 55.30 19.12
N PHE A 22 -34.05 55.64 17.85
CA PHE A 22 -33.31 55.15 16.69
C PHE A 22 -31.77 55.19 16.83
N VAL A 23 -31.20 56.28 17.34
CA VAL A 23 -29.74 56.42 17.50
C VAL A 23 -29.17 55.49 18.57
N SER A 24 -29.95 55.21 19.63
CA SER A 24 -29.53 54.29 20.70
C SER A 24 -29.40 52.83 20.24
N HIS A 25 -30.07 52.47 19.13
CA HIS A 25 -29.93 51.17 18.47
C HIS A 25 -28.85 51.17 17.39
N LEU A 26 -28.67 52.29 16.68
CA LEU A 26 -27.68 52.42 15.61
C LEU A 26 -26.23 52.41 16.13
N ILE A 27 -25.94 53.09 17.25
CA ILE A 27 -24.58 53.17 17.81
C ILE A 27 -24.04 51.79 18.22
N PRO A 28 -24.76 50.96 19.02
CA PRO A 28 -24.29 49.62 19.36
C PRO A 28 -24.13 48.73 18.14
N ALA A 29 -25.05 48.82 17.16
CA ALA A 29 -24.99 48.02 15.94
C ALA A 29 -23.72 48.31 15.12
N LEU A 30 -23.32 49.58 14.99
CA LEU A 30 -22.06 49.97 14.35
C LEU A 30 -20.83 49.48 15.15
N LYS A 31 -20.84 49.66 16.48
CA LYS A 31 -19.73 49.20 17.35
C LYS A 31 -19.54 47.69 17.36
N MET A 32 -20.63 46.91 17.37
CA MET A 32 -20.59 45.45 17.29
C MET A 32 -19.94 44.95 15.99
N ASN A 33 -19.94 45.78 14.94
CA ASN A 33 -19.29 45.48 13.66
C ASN A 33 -17.90 46.13 13.54
N GLY A 34 -17.29 46.56 14.64
CA GLY A 34 -15.93 47.10 14.65
C GLY A 34 -15.79 48.54 14.12
N VAL A 35 -16.90 49.25 13.90
CA VAL A 35 -16.88 50.63 13.40
C VAL A 35 -16.74 51.61 14.57
N GLY A 36 -15.67 52.41 14.56
CA GLY A 36 -15.49 53.51 15.51
C GLY A 36 -16.48 54.64 15.21
N VAL A 37 -17.40 54.92 16.15
CA VAL A 37 -18.44 55.96 16.01
C VAL A 37 -18.25 57.04 17.05
N PHE A 38 -18.29 58.30 16.63
CA PHE A 38 -18.31 59.47 17.49
C PHE A 38 -19.70 60.11 17.56
N VAL A 39 -20.14 60.43 18.78
CA VAL A 39 -21.38 61.15 19.08
C VAL A 39 -21.10 62.14 20.22
N ASP A 40 -21.82 63.27 20.23
CA ASP A 40 -21.67 64.40 21.18
C ASP A 40 -21.48 64.02 22.67
N GLN A 41 -22.02 62.90 23.14
CA GLN A 41 -21.86 62.40 24.52
C GLN A 41 -20.47 61.84 24.87
N MET A 42 -19.61 61.60 23.88
CA MET A 42 -18.27 61.01 24.09
C MET A 42 -17.19 62.05 24.40
N GLU A 43 -17.54 63.34 24.42
CA GLU A 43 -16.59 64.41 24.65
C GLU A 43 -16.39 64.70 26.15
N ALA A 44 -15.15 65.00 26.56
CA ALA A 44 -14.84 65.27 27.95
C ALA A 44 -15.57 66.54 28.45
N ARG A 45 -16.28 66.43 29.57
CA ARG A 45 -17.00 67.56 30.18
C ARG A 45 -16.00 68.70 30.48
N GLY A 46 -16.19 69.86 29.85
CA GLY A 46 -15.35 71.06 30.05
C GLY A 46 -14.60 71.57 28.82
N GLN A 47 -14.72 70.94 27.63
CA GLN A 47 -14.18 71.49 26.38
C GLN A 47 -15.13 72.48 25.69
N GLU A 48 -14.58 73.38 24.86
CA GLU A 48 -15.36 74.29 24.02
C GLU A 48 -16.14 73.50 22.97
N ILE A 49 -17.43 73.79 22.80
CA ILE A 49 -18.36 73.09 21.90
C ILE A 49 -17.86 73.11 20.43
N GLY A 50 -16.96 74.04 20.07
CA GLY A 50 -16.31 74.09 18.75
C GLY A 50 -15.40 72.90 18.42
N SER A 51 -15.01 72.06 19.39
CA SER A 51 -14.25 70.83 19.17
C SER A 51 -15.00 69.80 18.31
N LEU A 52 -16.33 69.84 18.29
CA LEU A 52 -17.17 68.98 17.46
C LEU A 52 -16.92 69.18 15.95
N PHE A 53 -16.62 70.41 15.51
CA PHE A 53 -16.29 70.67 14.11
C PHE A 53 -14.98 70.01 13.69
N LYS A 54 -14.01 69.91 14.60
CA LYS A 54 -12.76 69.18 14.38
C LYS A 54 -13.00 67.67 14.24
N ARG A 55 -13.95 67.12 15.02
CA ARG A 55 -14.34 65.70 14.91
C ARG A 55 -15.04 65.37 13.59
N ILE A 56 -15.78 66.32 13.03
CA ILE A 56 -16.33 66.18 11.66
C ILE A 56 -15.20 66.10 10.63
N GLU A 57 -14.16 66.93 10.77
CA GLU A 57 -12.99 66.91 9.87
C GLU A 57 -12.13 65.63 10.01
N GLU A 58 -12.10 65.03 11.20
CA GLU A 58 -11.35 63.79 11.50
C GLU A 58 -12.12 62.50 11.13
N SER A 59 -13.38 62.61 10.70
CA SER A 59 -14.24 61.48 10.34
C SER A 59 -14.22 61.21 8.83
N GLU A 60 -14.37 59.94 8.45
CA GLU A 60 -14.41 59.50 7.05
C GLU A 60 -15.85 59.51 6.50
N ILE A 61 -16.83 59.20 7.37
CA ILE A 61 -18.25 59.12 7.03
C ILE A 61 -19.07 59.96 8.03
N ALA A 62 -20.04 60.73 7.53
CA ALA A 62 -21.05 61.40 8.34
C ALA A 62 -22.46 60.87 8.06
N LEU A 63 -23.13 60.34 9.09
CA LEU A 63 -24.54 59.96 9.03
C LEU A 63 -25.40 61.16 9.46
N VAL A 64 -26.17 61.72 8.52
CA VAL A 64 -27.02 62.90 8.75
C VAL A 64 -28.47 62.46 8.89
N ILE A 65 -29.02 62.48 10.11
CA ILE A 65 -30.37 61.98 10.39
C ILE A 65 -31.36 63.13 10.48
N PHE A 66 -32.14 63.33 9.42
CA PHE A 66 -33.20 64.32 9.34
C PHE A 66 -34.48 63.81 10.02
N SER A 67 -34.86 64.45 11.12
CA SER A 67 -36.16 64.31 11.79
C SER A 67 -37.00 65.58 11.63
N GLU A 68 -38.29 65.50 11.93
CA GLU A 68 -39.22 66.63 11.80
C GLU A 68 -38.79 67.89 12.59
N ARG A 69 -38.09 67.70 13.73
CA ARG A 69 -37.61 68.79 14.59
C ARG A 69 -36.12 69.08 14.46
N TYR A 70 -35.48 68.54 13.43
CA TYR A 70 -34.06 68.74 13.16
C TYR A 70 -33.70 70.24 13.02
N THR A 71 -34.52 71.00 12.31
CA THR A 71 -34.34 72.43 12.04
C THR A 71 -34.72 73.35 13.20
N GLU A 72 -35.15 72.81 14.36
CA GLU A 72 -35.30 73.61 15.60
C GLU A 72 -33.94 73.98 16.22
N SER A 73 -32.86 73.31 15.81
CA SER A 73 -31.52 73.50 16.37
C SER A 73 -30.58 74.18 15.38
N ALA A 74 -30.19 75.42 15.69
CA ALA A 74 -29.11 76.10 14.96
C ALA A 74 -27.81 75.28 14.96
N TRP A 75 -27.55 74.56 16.06
CA TRP A 75 -26.36 73.72 16.21
C TRP A 75 -26.33 72.54 15.21
N CYS A 76 -27.44 71.80 15.07
CA CYS A 76 -27.52 70.71 14.08
C CYS A 76 -27.28 71.24 12.65
N LEU A 77 -27.73 72.46 12.36
CA LEU A 77 -27.55 73.12 11.06
C LEU A 77 -26.14 73.63 10.84
N ASP A 78 -25.47 74.15 11.87
CA ASP A 78 -24.06 74.55 11.79
C ASP A 78 -23.14 73.33 11.58
N GLU A 79 -23.39 72.22 12.27
CA GLU A 79 -22.72 70.92 12.01
C GLU A 79 -22.96 70.45 10.57
N LEU A 80 -24.18 70.60 10.05
CA LEU A 80 -24.51 70.24 8.67
C LEU A 80 -23.76 71.10 7.65
N VAL A 81 -23.59 72.41 7.91
CA VAL A 81 -22.76 73.28 7.05
C VAL A 81 -21.33 72.77 7.05
N LYS A 82 -20.78 72.40 8.21
CA LYS A 82 -19.42 71.86 8.26
C LYS A 82 -19.29 70.54 7.51
N ILE A 83 -20.26 69.63 7.66
CA ILE A 83 -20.31 68.36 6.91
C ILE A 83 -20.36 68.63 5.40
N LYS A 84 -21.16 69.60 4.95
CA LYS A 84 -21.22 70.01 3.53
C LYS A 84 -19.86 70.50 3.06
N GLU A 85 -19.22 71.41 3.79
CA GLU A 85 -17.89 71.96 3.45
C GLU A 85 -16.84 70.84 3.34
N THR A 86 -16.75 69.94 4.34
CA THR A 86 -15.80 68.82 4.35
C THR A 86 -16.08 67.79 3.26
N LYS A 87 -17.36 67.59 2.89
CA LYS A 87 -17.76 66.75 1.75
C LYS A 87 -17.34 67.37 0.41
N GLU A 88 -17.50 68.68 0.23
CA GLU A 88 -17.09 69.38 -1.00
C GLU A 88 -15.56 69.38 -1.17
N GLU A 89 -14.80 69.32 -0.07
CA GLU A 89 -13.35 69.10 -0.08
C GLU A 89 -12.93 67.65 -0.40
N GLY A 90 -13.89 66.72 -0.53
CA GLY A 90 -13.63 65.30 -0.83
C GLY A 90 -13.09 64.48 0.34
N LYS A 91 -13.11 65.02 1.57
CA LYS A 91 -12.56 64.37 2.77
C LYS A 91 -13.56 63.51 3.54
N LEU A 92 -14.85 63.73 3.32
CA LEU A 92 -15.94 63.13 4.10
C LEU A 92 -17.08 62.66 3.19
N ILE A 93 -17.60 61.45 3.42
CA ILE A 93 -18.81 60.96 2.75
C ILE A 93 -20.02 61.22 3.65
N ALA A 94 -20.94 62.09 3.22
CA ALA A 94 -22.19 62.33 3.95
C ALA A 94 -23.34 61.46 3.41
N ILE A 95 -23.96 60.66 4.30
CA ILE A 95 -25.09 59.78 4.00
C ILE A 95 -26.34 60.31 4.72
N PRO A 96 -27.36 60.80 3.98
CA PRO A 96 -28.60 61.26 4.58
C PRO A 96 -29.51 60.09 4.99
N ILE A 97 -30.11 60.20 6.16
CA ILE A 97 -31.14 59.29 6.70
C ILE A 97 -32.38 60.14 7.00
N PHE A 98 -33.46 59.90 6.28
CA PHE A 98 -34.71 60.62 6.42
C PHE A 98 -35.64 59.86 7.38
N TYR A 99 -35.62 60.23 8.65
CA TYR A 99 -36.37 59.58 9.71
C TYR A 99 -37.77 60.19 9.84
N LYS A 100 -38.79 59.50 9.31
CA LYS A 100 -40.20 59.94 9.29
C LYS A 100 -40.41 61.32 8.67
N VAL A 101 -39.53 61.68 7.73
CA VAL A 101 -39.59 62.91 6.92
C VAL A 101 -39.28 62.52 5.48
N GLU A 102 -39.95 63.14 4.51
CA GLU A 102 -39.68 62.90 3.10
C GLU A 102 -38.50 63.76 2.59
N PRO A 103 -37.62 63.24 1.71
CA PRO A 103 -36.50 64.02 1.15
C PRO A 103 -36.92 65.33 0.50
N SER A 104 -38.11 65.37 -0.11
CA SER A 104 -38.67 66.60 -0.70
C SER A 104 -39.03 67.65 0.34
N GLN A 105 -39.43 67.25 1.55
CA GLN A 105 -39.72 68.18 2.65
C GLN A 105 -38.44 68.85 3.14
N VAL A 106 -37.32 68.12 3.22
CA VAL A 106 -36.00 68.66 3.56
C VAL A 106 -35.47 69.57 2.45
N ARG A 107 -35.50 69.11 1.19
CA ARG A 107 -34.95 69.86 0.04
C ARG A 107 -35.71 71.15 -0.25
N LYS A 108 -37.05 71.10 -0.23
CA LYS A 108 -37.90 72.27 -0.55
C LYS A 108 -38.30 73.08 0.69
N LEU A 109 -37.86 72.68 1.88
CA LEU A 109 -38.24 73.27 3.16
C LEU A 109 -39.77 73.39 3.31
N MET A 110 -40.46 72.25 3.14
CA MET A 110 -41.92 72.15 3.16
C MET A 110 -42.43 71.35 4.36
N GLY A 111 -43.68 71.59 4.76
CA GLY A 111 -44.28 70.95 5.94
C GLY A 111 -43.65 71.41 7.25
N GLN A 112 -43.87 70.63 8.32
CA GLN A 112 -43.42 70.97 9.67
C GLN A 112 -41.89 71.17 9.77
N PHE A 113 -41.11 70.40 9.00
CA PHE A 113 -39.65 70.55 8.91
C PHE A 113 -39.25 71.95 8.41
N GLY A 114 -39.94 72.46 7.39
CA GLY A 114 -39.77 73.81 6.85
C GLY A 114 -40.26 74.90 7.79
N ASP A 115 -41.42 74.69 8.41
CA ASP A 115 -41.99 75.65 9.38
C ASP A 115 -41.06 75.87 10.57
N ASN A 116 -40.45 74.79 11.07
CA ASN A 116 -39.44 74.85 12.13
C ASN A 116 -38.18 75.62 11.68
N PHE A 117 -37.72 75.42 10.44
CA PHE A 117 -36.59 76.16 9.88
C PHE A 117 -36.88 77.66 9.78
N TRP A 118 -38.01 78.05 9.19
CA TRP A 118 -38.37 79.47 9.04
C TRP A 118 -38.62 80.15 10.40
N ARG A 119 -39.11 79.40 11.40
CA ARG A 119 -39.24 79.89 12.77
C ARG A 119 -37.87 80.21 13.38
N LEU A 120 -36.88 79.33 13.19
CA LEU A 120 -35.50 79.57 13.63
C LEU A 120 -34.91 80.80 12.92
N CYS A 121 -35.09 80.91 11.60
CA CYS A 121 -34.57 82.02 10.79
C CYS A 121 -35.03 83.41 11.26
N ARG A 122 -36.21 83.54 11.87
CA ARG A 122 -36.70 84.83 12.42
C ARG A 122 -35.80 85.40 13.53
N SER A 123 -34.94 84.57 14.12
CA SER A 123 -34.03 84.93 15.21
C SER A 123 -32.55 84.95 14.81
N SER A 124 -32.22 84.66 13.55
CA SER A 124 -30.83 84.44 13.07
C SER A 124 -30.35 85.51 12.08
N ARG A 125 -29.02 85.72 11.97
CA ARG A 125 -28.42 86.67 11.01
C ARG A 125 -28.56 86.15 9.57
N ALA A 126 -28.89 87.03 8.62
CA ALA A 126 -29.19 86.69 7.22
C ALA A 126 -28.12 85.83 6.51
N GLY A 127 -26.84 85.99 6.84
CA GLY A 127 -25.74 85.23 6.25
C GLY A 127 -25.69 83.73 6.61
N HIS A 128 -26.21 83.32 7.77
CA HIS A 128 -26.27 81.90 8.16
C HIS A 128 -27.43 81.17 7.49
N ILE A 129 -28.53 81.88 7.24
CA ILE A 129 -29.75 81.32 6.65
C ILE A 129 -29.48 80.73 5.26
N MET A 130 -28.71 81.44 4.43
CA MET A 130 -28.35 80.96 3.09
C MET A 130 -27.43 79.73 3.18
N LYS A 131 -26.43 79.74 4.07
CA LYS A 131 -25.54 78.58 4.28
C LYS A 131 -26.30 77.34 4.76
N TRP A 132 -27.21 77.50 5.71
CA TRP A 132 -28.04 76.39 6.20
C TRP A 132 -28.95 75.84 5.11
N LYS A 133 -29.59 76.72 4.33
CA LYS A 133 -30.45 76.32 3.21
C LYS A 133 -29.67 75.51 2.18
N GLU A 134 -28.49 75.99 1.78
CA GLU A 134 -27.63 75.27 0.84
C GLU A 134 -27.15 73.91 1.37
N ALA A 135 -26.82 73.81 2.66
CA ALA A 135 -26.38 72.56 3.27
C ALA A 135 -27.51 71.52 3.35
N LEU A 136 -28.73 71.95 3.67
CA LEU A 136 -29.92 71.11 3.63
C LEU A 136 -30.24 70.64 2.21
N GLU A 137 -30.22 71.55 1.23
CA GLU A 137 -30.51 71.23 -0.17
C GLU A 137 -29.48 70.29 -0.78
N SER A 138 -28.18 70.54 -0.54
CA SER A 138 -27.08 69.71 -1.02
C SER A 138 -27.12 68.30 -0.40
N THR A 139 -27.28 68.21 0.91
CA THR A 139 -27.28 66.91 1.61
C THR A 139 -28.53 66.11 1.27
N ALA A 140 -29.71 66.73 1.22
CA ALA A 140 -30.96 66.05 0.83
C ALA A 140 -31.07 65.72 -0.67
N SER A 141 -30.12 66.18 -1.49
CA SER A 141 -30.01 65.81 -2.90
C SER A 141 -29.14 64.56 -3.13
N THR A 142 -28.53 64.02 -2.08
CA THR A 142 -27.78 62.75 -2.12
C THR A 142 -28.72 61.56 -1.86
N LEU A 143 -28.46 60.41 -2.49
CA LEU A 143 -29.18 59.16 -2.19
C LEU A 143 -28.97 58.75 -0.73
N GLY A 144 -30.04 58.44 -0.03
CA GLY A 144 -30.05 58.14 1.40
C GLY A 144 -31.13 57.13 1.78
N PHE A 145 -31.22 56.83 3.08
CA PHE A 145 -32.20 55.89 3.62
C PHE A 145 -33.47 56.61 4.04
N VAL A 146 -34.65 56.14 3.64
CA VAL A 146 -35.94 56.74 4.03
C VAL A 146 -36.70 55.80 4.96
N LEU A 147 -37.03 56.28 6.18
CA LEU A 147 -37.93 55.62 7.12
C LEU A 147 -39.32 56.27 7.02
N SER A 148 -40.27 55.54 6.44
CA SER A 148 -41.70 55.91 6.45
C SER A 148 -42.41 55.40 7.72
N GLU A 149 -43.61 55.90 8.03
CA GLU A 149 -44.38 55.57 9.26
C GLU A 149 -44.79 54.09 9.43
N GLY A 150 -44.42 53.18 8.52
CA GLY A 150 -44.62 51.73 8.66
C GLY A 150 -43.35 50.88 8.53
N SER A 151 -42.17 51.49 8.42
CA SER A 151 -40.91 50.79 8.17
C SER A 151 -40.31 50.17 9.46
N SER A 152 -39.72 48.97 9.34
CA SER A 152 -39.00 48.31 10.45
C SER A 152 -37.66 49.01 10.71
N GLU A 153 -37.53 49.67 11.87
CA GLU A 153 -36.30 50.35 12.28
C GLU A 153 -35.08 49.41 12.32
N SER A 154 -35.27 48.16 12.79
CA SER A 154 -34.19 47.17 12.89
C SER A 154 -33.63 46.74 11.53
N ARG A 155 -34.49 46.64 10.49
CA ARG A 155 -34.03 46.34 9.12
C ARG A 155 -33.16 47.47 8.58
N ILE A 156 -33.60 48.73 8.77
CA ILE A 156 -32.87 49.87 8.21
C ILE A 156 -31.57 50.12 8.98
N VAL A 157 -31.53 49.89 10.30
CA VAL A 157 -30.26 49.89 11.05
C VAL A 157 -29.28 48.87 10.46
N THR A 158 -29.76 47.67 10.11
CA THR A 158 -28.92 46.63 9.47
C THR A 158 -28.41 47.08 8.10
N ASP A 159 -29.27 47.70 7.29
CA ASP A 159 -28.89 48.18 5.95
C ASP A 159 -27.92 49.36 6.00
N ILE A 160 -28.08 50.27 6.97
CA ILE A 160 -27.14 51.37 7.23
C ILE A 160 -25.77 50.79 7.62
N VAL A 161 -25.72 49.85 8.57
CA VAL A 161 -24.45 49.22 9.01
C VAL A 161 -23.75 48.54 7.83
N LYS A 162 -24.49 47.77 7.01
CA LYS A 162 -23.92 47.14 5.81
C LYS A 162 -23.36 48.16 4.81
N ASN A 163 -24.06 49.28 4.61
CA ASN A 163 -23.63 50.31 3.68
C ASN A 163 -22.36 51.03 4.17
N VAL A 164 -22.31 51.34 5.47
CA VAL A 164 -21.11 51.91 6.13
C VAL A 164 -19.92 50.96 6.01
N MET A 165 -20.10 49.67 6.32
CA MET A 165 -19.04 48.67 6.20
C MET A 165 -18.52 48.55 4.76
N ARG A 166 -19.43 48.55 3.77
CA ARG A 166 -19.05 48.52 2.35
C ARG A 166 -18.18 49.72 1.97
N ILE A 167 -18.54 50.93 2.41
CA ILE A 167 -17.78 52.16 2.11
C ILE A 167 -16.39 52.10 2.75
N ILE A 168 -16.29 51.65 4.00
CA ILE A 168 -15.00 51.49 4.69
C ILE A 168 -14.13 50.47 3.95
N SER A 169 -14.68 49.31 3.57
CA SER A 169 -13.94 48.29 2.82
C SER A 169 -13.49 48.76 1.42
N GLU A 170 -14.30 49.58 0.75
CA GLU A 170 -13.95 50.16 -0.57
C GLU A 170 -12.85 51.22 -0.48
N GLN A 171 -12.77 51.98 0.62
CA GLN A 171 -11.74 53.00 0.84
C GLN A 171 -10.41 52.41 1.33
N GLU A 172 -10.42 51.28 2.05
CA GLU A 172 -9.21 50.67 2.62
C GLU A 172 -8.51 49.67 1.68
N GLY A 173 -9.07 49.35 0.52
CA GLY A 173 -8.43 48.45 -0.46
C GLY A 173 -8.23 47.00 0.04
N GLU A 174 -8.86 46.63 1.15
CA GLU A 174 -8.74 45.33 1.80
C GLU A 174 -10.04 44.52 1.69
N LYS A 175 -9.93 43.24 1.29
CA LYS A 175 -11.00 42.26 1.46
C LYS A 175 -11.32 42.13 2.97
N PRO A 176 -12.59 41.96 3.37
CA PRO A 176 -12.96 42.02 4.79
C PRO A 176 -12.43 40.78 5.54
N SER A 177 -11.42 40.99 6.37
CA SER A 177 -11.05 40.10 7.46
C SER A 177 -11.91 40.43 8.68
N LEU A 178 -12.44 39.41 9.35
CA LEU A 178 -13.23 39.53 10.58
C LEU A 178 -12.42 38.90 11.71
N PHE A 179 -11.89 39.69 12.64
CA PHE A 179 -12.23 39.71 14.07
C PHE A 179 -11.22 40.56 14.89
N PRO A 180 -11.65 41.25 15.96
CA PRO A 180 -10.81 42.11 16.79
C PRO A 180 -10.01 41.31 17.82
N SER A 181 -8.73 41.66 17.98
CA SER A 181 -7.81 41.08 18.95
C SER A 181 -8.03 41.65 20.36
N THR A 182 -8.24 40.79 21.36
CA THR A 182 -7.97 41.10 22.77
C THR A 182 -7.07 40.03 23.38
N ALA A 183 -5.81 40.40 23.62
CA ALA A 183 -4.97 40.06 24.78
C ALA A 183 -3.49 40.16 24.38
N LYS A 184 -2.82 41.20 24.91
CA LYS A 184 -1.37 41.38 24.80
C LYS A 184 -0.66 40.22 25.53
N GLY A 185 0.00 39.37 24.77
CA GLY A 185 1.06 38.47 25.24
C GLY A 185 2.19 38.49 24.23
N LYS A 186 3.40 38.86 24.68
CA LYS A 186 4.62 38.98 23.87
C LYS A 186 4.79 37.77 22.93
N ARG A 187 4.69 38.00 21.62
CA ARG A 187 5.33 37.16 20.60
C ARG A 187 6.40 38.00 19.91
N THR A 188 7.58 37.40 19.81
CA THR A 188 8.71 37.82 18.99
C THR A 188 8.23 38.10 17.56
N GLU A 189 8.68 39.23 17.02
CA GLU A 189 8.27 39.77 15.73
C GLU A 189 8.55 38.77 14.59
N LEU A 190 7.50 38.42 13.83
CA LEU A 190 7.60 37.87 12.48
C LEU A 190 7.18 38.97 11.48
N PRO A 191 7.79 39.08 10.30
CA PRO A 191 7.51 40.16 9.36
C PRO A 191 6.19 39.96 8.60
N THR A 192 5.33 40.99 8.68
CA THR A 192 4.38 41.50 7.69
C THR A 192 3.80 40.56 6.61
N GLY A 193 2.50 40.26 6.72
CA GLY A 193 1.53 40.59 5.65
C GLY A 193 1.53 39.83 4.33
N LYS A 194 1.84 38.53 4.28
CA LYS A 194 1.50 37.67 3.12
C LYS A 194 0.42 36.65 3.52
N GLU A 195 -0.66 36.55 2.73
CA GLU A 195 -1.60 35.41 2.82
C GLU A 195 -0.79 34.12 2.67
N GLU A 196 -0.86 33.23 3.67
CA GLU A 196 -0.19 31.92 3.60
C GLU A 196 -0.81 31.09 2.47
N LYS A 197 -0.05 30.90 1.39
CA LYS A 197 -0.43 30.02 0.29
C LYS A 197 -0.39 28.58 0.78
N LEU A 198 -1.55 27.94 0.86
CA LEU A 198 -1.70 26.55 1.25
C LEU A 198 -1.67 25.63 0.02
N PHE A 199 -1.07 24.45 0.17
CA PHE A 199 -0.91 23.46 -0.90
C PHE A 199 -1.62 22.16 -0.52
N GLY A 200 -2.38 21.57 -1.46
CA GLY A 200 -3.05 20.29 -1.28
C GLY A 200 -4.24 20.28 -0.31
N MET A 201 -4.77 21.43 0.10
CA MET A 201 -5.81 21.48 1.13
C MET A 201 -7.21 21.21 0.60
N GLU A 202 -7.46 21.48 -0.68
CA GLU A 202 -8.77 21.34 -1.32
C GLU A 202 -9.28 19.90 -1.24
N LEU A 203 -8.48 18.93 -1.70
CA LEU A 203 -8.82 17.51 -1.68
C LEU A 203 -9.06 17.00 -0.24
N ARG A 204 -8.18 17.39 0.70
CA ARG A 204 -8.28 16.99 2.11
C ARG A 204 -9.55 17.54 2.78
N MET A 205 -9.93 18.78 2.46
CA MET A 205 -11.18 19.37 2.93
C MET A 205 -12.39 18.63 2.35
N GLU A 206 -12.41 18.32 1.05
CA GLU A 206 -13.51 17.56 0.45
C GLU A 206 -13.67 16.18 1.07
N GLN A 207 -12.56 15.49 1.37
CA GLN A 207 -12.58 14.19 2.04
C GLN A 207 -13.13 14.28 3.46
N LEU A 208 -12.72 15.30 4.22
CA LEU A 208 -13.22 15.53 5.59
C LEU A 208 -14.70 15.95 5.59
N GLU A 209 -15.14 16.77 4.63
CA GLU A 209 -16.53 17.16 4.43
C GLU A 209 -17.44 15.97 4.16
N LYS A 210 -16.99 15.03 3.32
CA LYS A 210 -17.70 13.79 3.05
C LYS A 210 -17.92 12.96 4.32
N LYS A 211 -16.94 12.89 5.23
CA LYS A 211 -17.08 12.18 6.51
C LYS A 211 -18.01 12.87 7.50
N LEU A 212 -18.06 14.20 7.50
CA LEU A 212 -18.93 14.97 8.39
C LEU A 212 -20.41 14.95 7.97
N GLU A 213 -20.68 14.71 6.68
CA GLU A 213 -22.02 14.65 6.09
C GLU A 213 -22.87 15.85 6.53
N PHE A 214 -22.47 17.06 6.12
CA PHE A 214 -23.15 18.29 6.56
C PHE A 214 -24.64 18.35 6.21
N ASP A 215 -25.07 17.61 5.18
CA ASP A 215 -26.47 17.51 4.77
C ASP A 215 -27.30 16.55 5.64
N CYS A 216 -26.65 15.72 6.47
CA CYS A 216 -27.31 14.79 7.38
C CYS A 216 -27.70 15.48 8.71
N ASN A 217 -28.93 15.22 9.17
CA ASN A 217 -29.46 15.73 10.44
C ASN A 217 -28.95 15.01 11.69
N ASP A 218 -28.09 14.00 11.55
CA ASP A 218 -27.48 13.32 12.68
C ASP A 218 -26.23 14.04 13.18
N THR A 219 -26.01 13.94 14.50
CA THR A 219 -24.80 14.47 15.13
C THR A 219 -23.61 13.59 14.73
N ARG A 220 -22.54 14.21 14.20
CA ARG A 220 -21.32 13.51 13.78
C ARG A 220 -20.12 14.11 14.49
N ILE A 221 -19.36 13.25 15.17
CA ILE A 221 -18.08 13.56 15.82
C ILE A 221 -17.00 12.85 15.01
N ILE A 222 -16.12 13.62 14.37
CA ILE A 222 -15.06 13.09 13.50
C ILE A 222 -13.70 13.40 14.13
N GLY A 223 -12.89 12.37 14.34
CA GLY A 223 -11.51 12.54 14.77
C GLY A 223 -10.61 12.83 13.57
N VAL A 224 -9.77 13.85 13.64
CA VAL A 224 -8.74 14.19 12.67
C VAL A 224 -7.39 13.89 13.30
N ALA A 225 -6.78 12.78 12.88
CA ALA A 225 -5.56 12.26 13.48
C ALA A 225 -4.39 12.30 12.49
N GLY A 226 -3.16 12.32 13.01
CA GLY A 226 -1.95 12.31 12.19
C GLY A 226 -0.75 12.87 12.94
N MET A 227 0.43 12.76 12.34
CA MET A 227 1.69 13.19 12.95
C MET A 227 1.69 14.69 13.31
N PRO A 228 2.37 15.14 14.39
CA PRO A 228 2.46 16.57 14.69
C PRO A 228 3.06 17.36 13.52
N GLY A 229 2.49 18.51 13.16
CA GLY A 229 2.96 19.31 12.02
C GLY A 229 2.50 18.85 10.63
N ILE A 230 1.65 17.82 10.52
CA ILE A 230 1.05 17.38 9.24
C ILE A 230 -0.04 18.32 8.70
N GLY A 231 -0.50 19.31 9.48
CA GLY A 231 -1.52 20.29 9.07
C GLY A 231 -2.94 20.04 9.59
N LYS A 232 -3.12 19.25 10.65
CA LYS A 232 -4.45 18.95 11.25
C LYS A 232 -5.21 20.21 11.66
N THR A 233 -4.59 21.08 12.47
CA THR A 233 -5.18 22.34 12.94
C THR A 233 -5.53 23.25 11.77
N THR A 234 -4.64 23.36 10.78
CA THR A 234 -4.87 24.15 9.56
C THR A 234 -6.07 23.62 8.78
N LEU A 235 -6.20 22.30 8.63
CA LEU A 235 -7.33 21.67 7.94
C LEU A 235 -8.65 21.92 8.69
N ALA A 236 -8.67 21.72 10.01
CA ALA A 236 -9.85 21.94 10.83
C ALA A 236 -10.29 23.41 10.83
N MET A 237 -9.34 24.35 10.88
CA MET A 237 -9.61 25.78 10.84
C MET A 237 -10.11 26.26 9.47
N LYS A 238 -9.55 25.75 8.37
CA LYS A 238 -10.05 26.07 7.02
C LYS A 238 -11.49 25.58 6.83
N LEU A 239 -11.79 24.40 7.37
CA LEU A 239 -13.15 23.88 7.34
C LEU A 239 -14.10 24.70 8.23
N HIS A 240 -13.64 25.12 9.40
CA HIS A 240 -14.34 26.07 10.27
C HIS A 240 -14.68 27.37 9.53
N GLU A 241 -13.70 28.00 8.87
CA GLU A 241 -13.89 29.22 8.08
C GLU A 241 -14.96 29.03 6.98
N LYS A 242 -14.91 27.90 6.26
CA LYS A 242 -15.84 27.60 5.17
C LYS A 242 -17.29 27.42 5.65
N TRP A 243 -17.49 26.82 6.83
CA TRP A 243 -18.82 26.48 7.35
C TRP A 243 -19.36 27.38 8.46
N ASN A 244 -18.60 28.38 8.94
CA ASN A 244 -19.05 29.22 10.06
C ASN A 244 -20.38 29.94 9.78
N ARG A 245 -20.65 30.26 8.50
CA ARG A 245 -21.86 31.01 8.10
C ARG A 245 -23.12 30.14 8.04
N LYS A 246 -22.98 28.81 8.09
CA LYS A 246 -24.08 27.84 7.97
C LYS A 246 -24.58 27.32 9.31
N PHE A 247 -23.83 27.53 10.38
CA PHE A 247 -24.23 27.17 11.74
C PHE A 247 -24.52 28.44 12.55
N VAL A 248 -25.55 28.38 13.39
CA VAL A 248 -25.88 29.49 14.31
C VAL A 248 -24.76 29.69 15.32
N ARG A 249 -24.11 28.60 15.74
CA ARG A 249 -22.93 28.63 16.62
C ARG A 249 -21.81 27.80 16.01
N CYS A 250 -20.68 28.43 15.78
CA CYS A 250 -19.48 27.81 15.24
C CYS A 250 -18.31 28.19 16.16
N VAL A 251 -17.70 27.21 16.84
CA VAL A 251 -16.75 27.45 17.93
C VAL A 251 -15.42 26.75 17.66
N PRO A 252 -14.33 27.50 17.45
CA PRO A 252 -12.99 26.95 17.43
C PRO A 252 -12.42 26.97 18.85
N PHE A 253 -12.28 25.79 19.46
CA PHE A 253 -11.66 25.62 20.76
C PHE A 253 -10.22 25.12 20.60
N LEU A 254 -9.31 26.10 20.46
CA LEU A 254 -7.89 25.87 20.17
C LEU A 254 -7.05 25.57 21.40
N ASP A 255 -5.94 24.87 21.19
CA ASP A 255 -4.89 24.58 22.18
C ASP A 255 -5.40 23.92 23.47
N ILE A 256 -6.26 22.89 23.35
CA ILE A 256 -6.91 22.23 24.50
C ILE A 256 -5.87 21.69 25.48
N ARG A 257 -4.82 21.01 24.99
CA ARG A 257 -3.70 20.54 25.80
C ARG A 257 -3.14 21.63 26.71
N LYS A 258 -2.79 22.79 26.15
CA LYS A 258 -2.19 23.89 26.91
C LYS A 258 -3.17 24.47 27.93
N LYS A 259 -4.43 24.68 27.54
CA LYS A 259 -5.49 25.17 28.45
C LYS A 259 -5.78 24.18 29.59
N SER A 260 -5.63 22.88 29.33
CA SER A 260 -5.77 21.82 30.34
C SER A 260 -4.69 21.94 31.41
N GLU A 261 -3.45 22.25 31.00
CA GLU A 261 -2.32 22.43 31.90
C GLU A 261 -2.45 23.72 32.73
N ASP A 262 -3.03 24.78 32.15
CA ASP A 262 -3.21 26.07 32.83
C ASP A 262 -4.37 26.07 33.87
N TYR A 263 -5.51 25.44 33.58
CA TYR A 263 -6.75 25.57 34.38
C TYR A 263 -7.37 24.24 34.85
N GLY A 264 -6.81 23.09 34.46
CA GLY A 264 -7.36 21.76 34.75
C GLY A 264 -8.63 21.39 33.97
N PRO A 265 -9.10 20.11 34.06
CA PRO A 265 -10.23 19.60 33.26
C PRO A 265 -11.57 20.30 33.53
N ALA A 266 -11.84 20.68 34.78
CA ALA A 266 -13.04 21.45 35.13
C ALA A 266 -13.02 22.86 34.53
N GLY A 267 -11.84 23.49 34.47
CA GLY A 267 -11.63 24.79 33.83
C GLY A 267 -11.85 24.74 32.31
N LEU A 268 -11.46 23.64 31.66
CA LEU A 268 -11.73 23.40 30.23
C LEU A 268 -13.24 23.40 29.94
N ARG A 269 -14.01 22.65 30.73
CA ARG A 269 -15.47 22.58 30.55
C ARG A 269 -16.13 23.93 30.74
N LYS A 270 -15.76 24.69 31.78
CA LYS A 270 -16.25 26.06 31.99
C LYS A 270 -15.96 26.95 30.78
N THR A 271 -14.72 26.94 30.30
CA THR A 271 -14.29 27.76 29.16
C THR A 271 -15.05 27.41 27.88
N LEU A 272 -15.24 26.12 27.58
CA LEU A 272 -16.02 25.68 26.42
C LEU A 272 -17.48 26.12 26.53
N LEU A 273 -18.10 26.00 27.71
CA LEU A 273 -19.48 26.43 27.92
C LEU A 273 -19.64 27.95 27.79
N GLU A 274 -18.71 28.74 28.30
CA GLU A 274 -18.70 30.20 28.12
C GLU A 274 -18.60 30.59 26.64
N LEU A 275 -17.77 29.87 25.86
CA LEU A 275 -17.67 30.05 24.41
C LEU A 275 -18.94 29.65 23.68
N LEU A 276 -19.58 28.54 24.07
CA LEU A 276 -20.82 28.07 23.46
C LEU A 276 -22.04 28.95 23.82
N LEU A 277 -22.00 29.68 24.93
CA LEU A 277 -23.09 30.52 25.43
C LEU A 277 -22.90 32.03 25.20
N GLU A 278 -21.73 32.44 24.70
CA GLU A 278 -21.37 33.86 24.46
C GLU A 278 -21.50 34.76 25.71
N GLY A 279 -21.12 34.24 26.89
CA GLY A 279 -21.20 34.97 28.15
C GLY A 279 -20.44 34.31 29.31
N LYS A 280 -20.14 35.08 30.36
CA LYS A 280 -19.51 34.53 31.59
C LYS A 280 -20.53 33.73 32.39
N LEU A 281 -20.18 32.51 32.76
CA LEU A 281 -21.01 31.70 33.65
C LEU A 281 -20.82 32.18 35.10
N SER A 282 -21.91 32.54 35.77
CA SER A 282 -21.90 32.75 37.22
C SER A 282 -21.87 31.40 37.93
N ASP A 283 -21.23 31.34 39.10
CA ASP A 283 -21.11 30.11 39.90
C ASP A 283 -22.48 29.60 40.44
N GLU A 284 -23.56 30.36 40.25
CA GLU A 284 -24.95 30.01 40.60
C GLU A 284 -25.74 29.34 39.45
N SER A 285 -25.15 29.16 38.27
CA SER A 285 -25.84 28.53 37.13
C SER A 285 -26.05 27.02 37.36
N THR A 286 -27.31 26.59 37.44
CA THR A 286 -27.66 25.16 37.63
C THR A 286 -27.43 24.36 36.34
N HIS A 287 -26.89 23.14 36.44
CA HIS A 287 -26.63 22.24 35.30
C HIS A 287 -27.82 22.10 34.33
N GLY A 288 -29.06 22.15 34.84
CA GLY A 288 -30.27 22.06 34.03
C GLY A 288 -30.51 23.25 33.10
N SER A 289 -30.16 24.49 33.49
CA SER A 289 -30.40 25.67 32.66
C SER A 289 -29.44 25.74 31.47
N VAL A 290 -28.17 25.39 31.70
CA VAL A 290 -27.14 25.31 30.66
C VAL A 290 -27.48 24.26 29.61
N LYS A 291 -27.94 23.08 30.04
CA LYS A 291 -28.38 22.00 29.13
C LYS A 291 -29.51 22.44 28.21
N VAL A 292 -30.53 23.11 28.76
CA VAL A 292 -31.68 23.60 27.97
C VAL A 292 -31.22 24.61 26.93
N GLU A 293 -30.25 25.47 27.25
CA GLU A 293 -29.74 26.48 26.32
C GLU A 293 -28.92 25.87 25.18
N LEU A 294 -28.05 24.89 25.47
CA LEU A 294 -27.23 24.21 24.46
C LEU A 294 -28.07 23.37 23.48
N LEU A 295 -29.21 22.83 23.92
CA LEU A 295 -30.14 22.08 23.07
C LEU A 295 -30.96 22.97 22.10
N LYS A 296 -30.89 24.30 22.22
CA LYS A 296 -31.62 25.22 21.33
C LYS A 296 -30.97 25.38 19.96
N THR A 297 -29.65 25.32 19.84
CA THR A 297 -28.92 25.59 18.59
C THR A 297 -28.07 24.40 18.16
N LYS A 298 -27.98 24.16 16.84
CA LYS A 298 -27.02 23.20 16.29
C LYS A 298 -25.66 23.86 16.30
N ILE A 299 -24.63 23.15 16.75
CA ILE A 299 -23.27 23.69 16.81
C ILE A 299 -22.37 23.04 15.77
N PHE A 300 -21.39 23.79 15.29
CA PHE A 300 -20.19 23.25 14.67
C PHE A 300 -18.98 23.57 15.55
N ALA A 301 -18.36 22.56 16.16
CA ALA A 301 -17.24 22.76 17.08
C ALA A 301 -15.95 22.12 16.54
N VAL A 302 -14.84 22.83 16.70
CA VAL A 302 -13.49 22.28 16.49
C VAL A 302 -12.81 22.22 17.85
N LEU A 303 -12.50 21.00 18.30
CA LEU A 303 -11.75 20.72 19.51
C LEU A 303 -10.31 20.38 19.08
N ASP A 304 -9.41 21.34 19.20
CA ASP A 304 -8.05 21.22 18.65
C ASP A 304 -7.00 20.88 19.71
N ASP A 305 -6.05 20.02 19.31
CA ASP A 305 -4.92 19.54 20.10
C ASP A 305 -5.31 18.84 21.40
N VAL A 306 -6.11 17.77 21.26
CA VAL A 306 -6.44 16.86 22.36
C VAL A 306 -5.30 15.86 22.58
N SER A 307 -4.84 15.74 23.84
CA SER A 307 -3.70 14.90 24.23
C SER A 307 -4.02 13.84 25.29
N ASP A 308 -5.22 13.86 25.88
CA ASP A 308 -5.61 12.97 26.96
C ASP A 308 -7.09 12.56 26.83
N LYS A 309 -7.43 11.34 27.24
CA LYS A 309 -8.79 10.82 27.25
C LYS A 309 -9.66 11.54 28.28
N GLU A 310 -9.12 11.94 29.43
CA GLU A 310 -9.85 12.73 30.43
C GLU A 310 -10.36 14.04 29.83
N GLN A 311 -9.59 14.69 28.96
CA GLN A 311 -10.03 15.92 28.28
C GLN A 311 -11.30 15.66 27.45
N LEU A 312 -11.38 14.53 26.73
CA LEU A 312 -12.57 14.17 25.96
C LEU A 312 -13.74 13.79 26.85
N GLU A 313 -13.52 13.07 27.95
CA GLU A 313 -14.56 12.73 28.92
C GLU A 313 -15.17 13.99 29.53
N PHE A 314 -14.34 14.98 29.89
CA PHE A 314 -14.84 16.26 30.42
C PHE A 314 -15.55 17.13 29.37
N LEU A 315 -15.10 17.11 28.11
CA LEU A 315 -15.68 17.94 27.04
C LEU A 315 -16.92 17.30 26.40
N LEU A 316 -16.97 15.97 26.28
CA LEU A 316 -17.96 15.22 25.52
C LEU A 316 -18.69 14.14 26.33
N GLY A 317 -18.37 13.93 27.61
CA GLY A 317 -18.98 12.86 28.43
C GLY A 317 -20.51 12.97 28.59
N GLU A 318 -21.08 14.16 28.41
CA GLU A 318 -22.53 14.42 28.43
C GLU A 318 -23.05 14.71 27.01
N LEU A 319 -22.96 13.71 26.12
CA LEU A 319 -23.39 13.81 24.72
C LEU A 319 -24.87 14.21 24.57
N ASP A 320 -25.69 13.98 25.60
CA ASP A 320 -27.11 14.37 25.66
C ASP A 320 -27.33 15.89 25.80
N TRP A 321 -26.26 16.67 25.98
CA TRP A 321 -26.29 18.14 25.95
C TRP A 321 -26.09 18.69 24.53
N ILE A 322 -25.70 17.85 23.58
CA ILE A 322 -25.42 18.24 22.21
C ILE A 322 -26.69 18.10 21.38
N LYS A 323 -27.16 19.22 20.80
CA LYS A 323 -28.34 19.20 19.94
C LYS A 323 -28.14 18.26 18.74
N LYS A 324 -29.16 17.46 18.43
CA LYS A 324 -29.15 16.57 17.26
C LYS A 324 -28.87 17.36 15.95
N GLY A 325 -27.92 16.87 15.17
CA GLY A 325 -27.47 17.49 13.91
C GLY A 325 -26.28 18.44 14.07
N SER A 326 -25.64 18.45 15.25
CA SER A 326 -24.39 19.17 15.48
C SER A 326 -23.20 18.44 14.86
N LYS A 327 -22.15 19.16 14.50
CA LYS A 327 -20.93 18.60 13.90
C LYS A 327 -19.75 18.94 14.80
N ILE A 328 -18.91 17.96 15.11
CA ILE A 328 -17.76 18.16 16.00
C ILE A 328 -16.54 17.53 15.35
N ILE A 329 -15.44 18.28 15.30
CA ILE A 329 -14.13 17.82 14.86
C ILE A 329 -13.21 17.79 16.06
N ILE A 330 -12.48 16.69 16.24
CA ILE A 330 -11.47 16.54 17.28
C ILE A 330 -10.13 16.36 16.60
N THR A 331 -9.15 17.25 16.80
CA THR A 331 -7.80 17.03 16.28
C THR A 331 -6.91 16.41 17.35
N THR A 332 -6.11 15.41 16.98
CA THR A 332 -5.16 14.77 17.91
C THR A 332 -3.95 14.20 17.17
N CYS A 333 -2.86 13.99 17.90
CA CYS A 333 -1.67 13.28 17.42
C CYS A 333 -1.63 11.82 17.88
N ASP A 334 -2.64 11.34 18.63
CA ASP A 334 -2.73 9.97 19.11
C ASP A 334 -4.09 9.36 18.75
N LYS A 335 -4.08 8.38 17.86
CA LYS A 335 -5.29 7.72 17.36
C LYS A 335 -6.04 6.99 18.48
N SER A 336 -5.34 6.48 19.50
CA SER A 336 -5.94 5.69 20.57
C SER A 336 -6.97 6.48 21.40
N LEU A 337 -6.81 7.81 21.48
CA LEU A 337 -7.70 8.71 22.22
C LEU A 337 -9.10 8.81 21.60
N LEU A 338 -9.25 8.49 20.32
CA LEU A 338 -10.50 8.64 19.59
C LEU A 338 -11.45 7.44 19.79
N GLU A 339 -10.93 6.31 20.28
CA GLU A 339 -11.74 5.10 20.51
C GLU A 339 -12.84 5.36 21.55
N GLY A 340 -14.10 5.18 21.12
CA GLY A 340 -15.28 5.37 21.95
C GLY A 340 -15.88 6.78 21.93
N PHE A 341 -15.21 7.80 21.37
CA PHE A 341 -15.72 9.17 21.30
C PHE A 341 -16.10 9.63 19.90
N THR A 342 -15.52 9.04 18.85
CA THR A 342 -15.76 9.45 17.46
C THR A 342 -16.64 8.45 16.70
N ASN A 343 -17.41 8.97 15.73
CA ASN A 343 -18.16 8.13 14.79
C ASN A 343 -17.27 7.59 13.67
N ASP A 344 -16.22 8.34 13.31
CA ASP A 344 -15.26 8.01 12.27
C ASP A 344 -13.97 8.80 12.51
N THR A 345 -12.86 8.34 11.95
CA THR A 345 -11.54 8.96 12.04
C THR A 345 -10.98 9.23 10.65
N TYR A 346 -10.53 10.45 10.42
CA TYR A 346 -9.81 10.89 9.24
C TYR A 346 -8.32 11.02 9.58
N VAL A 347 -7.50 10.11 9.05
CA VAL A 347 -6.04 10.22 9.16
C VAL A 347 -5.54 11.14 8.05
N VAL A 348 -4.88 12.24 8.42
CA VAL A 348 -4.42 13.24 7.46
C VAL A 348 -3.27 12.68 6.61
N PRO A 349 -3.41 12.60 5.27
CA PRO A 349 -2.36 12.05 4.41
C PRO A 349 -1.23 13.07 4.16
N GLU A 350 -0.02 12.55 3.96
CA GLU A 350 1.17 13.29 3.52
C GLU A 350 0.95 14.01 2.18
N LEU A 351 1.69 15.09 1.93
CA LEU A 351 1.67 15.80 0.64
C LEU A 351 2.23 14.90 -0.46
N ASN A 352 1.59 14.88 -1.63
CA ASN A 352 2.20 14.22 -2.78
C ASN A 352 3.45 15.00 -3.25
N ASP A 353 4.32 14.35 -4.03
CA ASP A 353 5.59 14.96 -4.47
C ASP A 353 5.42 16.30 -5.18
N GLY A 354 4.31 16.47 -5.91
CA GLY A 354 3.96 17.72 -6.58
C GLY A 354 3.66 18.85 -5.58
N GLU A 355 2.75 18.60 -4.64
CA GLU A 355 2.39 19.50 -3.54
C GLU A 355 3.60 19.82 -2.66
N ALA A 356 4.39 18.81 -2.30
CA ALA A 356 5.58 18.91 -1.48
C ALA A 356 6.65 19.79 -2.16
N SER A 357 6.89 19.59 -3.45
CA SER A 357 7.85 20.40 -4.22
C SER A 357 7.40 21.87 -4.31
N GLN A 358 6.10 22.12 -4.46
CA GLN A 358 5.56 23.48 -4.47
C GLN A 358 5.73 24.19 -3.12
N LEU A 359 5.43 23.49 -2.01
CA LEU A 359 5.61 24.02 -0.65
C LEU A 359 7.09 24.34 -0.36
N LEU A 360 8.00 23.43 -0.72
CA LEU A 360 9.44 23.64 -0.57
C LEU A 360 9.91 24.87 -1.35
N ARG A 361 9.52 24.98 -2.63
CA ARG A 361 9.87 26.13 -3.50
C ARG A 361 9.34 27.45 -2.97
N TYR A 362 8.12 27.45 -2.42
CA TYR A 362 7.50 28.65 -1.86
C TYR A 362 8.36 29.21 -0.72
N HIS A 363 8.82 28.35 0.19
CA HIS A 363 9.67 28.76 1.31
C HIS A 363 11.14 29.00 0.92
N ALA A 364 11.65 28.34 -0.13
CA ALA A 364 13.03 28.50 -0.60
C ALA A 364 13.28 29.78 -1.41
N PHE A 365 12.27 30.33 -2.10
CA PHE A 365 12.46 31.46 -3.04
C PHE A 365 11.47 32.61 -2.88
N ASP A 366 10.70 32.64 -1.79
CA ASP A 366 9.69 33.68 -1.53
C ASP A 366 8.66 33.87 -2.68
N GLY A 367 8.44 32.82 -3.47
CA GLY A 367 7.56 32.82 -4.64
C GLY A 367 8.09 33.57 -5.88
N GLN A 368 9.33 34.06 -5.88
CA GLN A 368 9.91 34.88 -6.95
C GLN A 368 11.28 34.36 -7.40
N CYS A 369 11.34 33.21 -8.09
CA CYS A 369 12.46 32.88 -9.00
C CYS A 369 12.18 31.60 -9.81
N SER A 370 12.72 31.53 -11.04
CA SER A 370 12.83 30.29 -11.80
C SER A 370 14.04 29.49 -11.29
N PRO A 371 13.87 28.25 -10.79
CA PRO A 371 14.97 27.49 -10.21
C PRO A 371 16.02 27.08 -11.26
N THR A 372 17.29 27.05 -10.85
CA THR A 372 18.38 26.44 -11.65
C THR A 372 18.20 24.92 -11.74
N SER A 373 18.82 24.28 -12.74
CA SER A 373 18.78 22.81 -12.90
C SER A 373 19.32 22.06 -11.68
N THR A 374 20.33 22.62 -11.01
CA THR A 374 20.92 22.11 -9.76
C THR A 374 19.91 22.10 -8.62
N PHE A 375 19.15 23.19 -8.43
CA PHE A 375 18.09 23.23 -7.43
C PHE A 375 16.99 22.21 -7.72
N LEU A 376 16.61 22.00 -8.99
CA LEU A 376 15.59 21.00 -9.34
C LEU A 376 16.02 19.58 -8.92
N MET A 377 17.29 19.21 -9.11
CA MET A 377 17.85 17.94 -8.63
C MET A 377 17.83 17.86 -7.09
N LEU A 378 18.35 18.87 -6.39
CA LEU A 378 18.43 18.89 -4.93
C LEU A 378 17.04 18.94 -4.27
N SER A 379 16.09 19.65 -4.88
CA SER A 379 14.71 19.73 -4.41
C SER A 379 14.01 18.37 -4.42
N ARG A 380 14.37 17.47 -5.35
CA ARG A 380 13.86 16.09 -5.35
C ARG A 380 14.37 15.32 -4.14
N ILE A 381 15.67 15.43 -3.84
CA ILE A 381 16.28 14.79 -2.66
C ILE A 381 15.60 15.29 -1.37
N PHE A 382 15.34 16.59 -1.24
CA PHE A 382 14.65 17.13 -0.06
C PHE A 382 13.18 16.71 0.04
N VAL A 383 12.46 16.60 -1.08
CA VAL A 383 11.08 16.11 -1.11
C VAL A 383 11.02 14.61 -0.76
N GLU A 384 11.89 13.80 -1.35
CA GLU A 384 12.05 12.37 -1.02
C GLU A 384 12.42 12.17 0.45
N TYR A 385 13.34 13.00 0.96
CA TYR A 385 13.72 12.99 2.36
C TYR A 385 12.50 13.29 3.25
N ALA A 386 11.83 14.43 3.04
CA ALA A 386 10.73 14.87 3.89
C ALA A 386 9.46 14.00 3.78
N ARG A 387 9.35 13.12 2.76
CA ARG A 387 8.19 12.25 2.51
C ARG A 387 6.86 13.00 2.61
N GLY A 388 6.79 14.18 1.99
CA GLY A 388 5.56 14.98 1.98
C GLY A 388 5.14 15.59 3.34
N HIS A 389 5.97 15.56 4.38
CA HIS A 389 5.64 16.13 5.70
C HIS A 389 5.76 17.68 5.68
N PRO A 390 4.66 18.45 5.79
CA PRO A 390 4.65 19.90 5.59
C PRO A 390 5.63 20.68 6.48
N LEU A 391 5.65 20.40 7.79
CA LEU A 391 6.54 21.10 8.72
C LEU A 391 8.03 20.93 8.36
N ILE A 392 8.42 19.74 7.91
CA ILE A 392 9.81 19.42 7.55
C ILE A 392 10.17 20.14 6.25
N LEU A 393 9.27 20.12 5.26
CA LEU A 393 9.44 20.86 4.01
C LEU A 393 9.55 22.37 4.24
N THR A 394 8.75 22.95 5.14
CA THR A 394 8.85 24.37 5.49
C THR A 394 10.18 24.71 6.17
N LEU A 395 10.65 23.87 7.08
CA LEU A 395 11.96 24.05 7.73
C LEU A 395 13.11 23.95 6.72
N LEU A 396 13.09 22.93 5.85
CA LEU A 396 14.08 22.76 4.78
C LEU A 396 14.06 23.93 3.80
N GLY A 397 12.88 24.39 3.38
CA GLY A 397 12.75 25.52 2.47
C GLY A 397 13.34 26.81 3.04
N ARG A 398 13.09 27.10 4.33
CA ARG A 398 13.68 28.25 5.02
C ARG A 398 15.20 28.18 5.14
N GLU A 399 15.75 26.98 5.26
CA GLU A 399 17.20 26.79 5.35
C GLU A 399 17.90 27.01 4.02
N ILE A 400 17.25 26.61 2.93
CA ILE A 400 17.75 26.75 1.57
C ILE A 400 17.63 28.20 1.09
N TYR A 401 16.78 29.00 1.73
CA TYR A 401 16.54 30.40 1.38
C TYR A 401 17.83 31.22 1.38
N GLY A 402 18.18 31.76 0.20
CA GLY A 402 19.34 32.64 0.02
C GLY A 402 20.71 31.95 -0.03
N LYS A 403 20.77 30.61 -0.02
CA LYS A 403 22.03 29.84 -0.10
C LYS A 403 22.52 29.63 -1.52
N GLY A 404 23.86 29.60 -1.71
CA GLY A 404 24.52 29.30 -2.99
C GLY A 404 24.59 27.79 -3.30
N GLU A 405 24.98 27.41 -4.52
CA GLU A 405 25.03 25.99 -4.95
C GLU A 405 25.92 25.10 -4.07
N ALA A 406 27.13 25.55 -3.70
CA ALA A 406 28.05 24.81 -2.83
C ALA A 406 27.53 24.65 -1.39
N GLU A 407 26.76 25.62 -0.89
CA GLU A 407 26.14 25.56 0.43
C GLU A 407 24.95 24.60 0.46
N LEU A 408 24.28 24.41 -0.68
CA LEU A 408 23.18 23.46 -0.82
C LEU A 408 23.67 22.01 -0.86
N GLU A 409 24.82 21.75 -1.49
CA GLU A 409 25.48 20.44 -1.46
C GLU A 409 25.88 20.06 -0.02
N MET A 410 26.39 21.00 0.78
CA MET A 410 26.66 20.77 2.20
C MET A 410 25.41 20.41 3.02
N VAL A 411 24.26 21.05 2.74
CA VAL A 411 22.99 20.75 3.42
C VAL A 411 22.49 19.36 3.08
N THR A 412 22.74 18.85 1.86
CA THR A 412 22.40 17.46 1.49
C THR A 412 23.28 16.43 2.17
N GLU A 413 24.53 16.75 2.52
CA GLU A 413 25.43 15.82 3.20
C GLU A 413 25.11 15.67 4.71
N LYS A 414 24.56 16.71 5.37
CA LYS A 414 24.23 16.68 6.81
C LYS A 414 23.02 17.55 7.22
N PRO A 415 21.77 17.04 7.16
CA PRO A 415 20.56 17.76 7.61
C PRO A 415 20.42 17.91 9.15
N ASN A 416 21.51 17.93 9.91
CA ASN A 416 21.55 17.44 11.30
C ASN A 416 20.80 18.31 12.34
N MET A 417 21.01 19.62 12.31
CA MET A 417 20.50 20.52 13.37
C MET A 417 18.97 20.69 13.33
N MET A 418 18.34 20.53 12.16
CA MET A 418 16.89 20.74 11.98
C MET A 418 16.06 19.54 12.40
N VAL A 419 16.59 18.35 12.12
CA VAL A 419 15.97 17.09 12.51
C VAL A 419 15.92 16.98 14.03
N GLN A 420 16.94 17.47 14.73
CA GLN A 420 16.96 17.53 16.20
C GLN A 420 15.85 18.44 16.76
N ASN A 421 15.65 19.62 16.17
CA ASN A 421 14.60 20.54 16.60
C ASN A 421 13.19 19.99 16.29
N ALA A 422 13.01 19.37 15.12
CA ALA A 422 11.75 18.70 14.75
C ALA A 422 11.46 17.50 15.66
N TRP A 423 12.46 16.68 15.99
CA TRP A 423 12.29 15.56 16.92
C TRP A 423 11.97 16.02 18.34
N ARG A 424 12.69 17.02 18.87
CA ARG A 424 12.40 17.58 20.19
C ARG A 424 10.96 18.06 20.25
N PHE A 425 10.54 18.78 19.21
CA PHE A 425 9.15 19.17 19.04
C PHE A 425 8.21 17.96 19.02
N PHE A 426 8.47 16.91 18.23
CA PHE A 426 7.62 15.71 18.21
C PHE A 426 7.55 14.98 19.54
N ALA A 427 8.69 14.78 20.21
CA ALA A 427 8.77 14.09 21.49
C ALA A 427 8.01 14.85 22.60
N GLU A 428 8.13 16.17 22.64
CA GLU A 428 7.35 17.05 23.52
C GLU A 428 5.86 16.99 23.18
N GLN A 429 5.51 17.07 21.90
CA GLN A 429 4.12 17.04 21.42
C GLN A 429 3.44 15.67 21.54
N LEU A 430 4.18 14.58 21.68
CA LEU A 430 3.62 13.23 21.81
C LEU A 430 3.70 12.67 23.24
N LYS A 431 4.23 13.46 24.19
CA LYS A 431 4.45 13.06 25.60
C LYS A 431 5.05 11.64 25.69
N LEU A 432 6.09 11.37 24.90
CA LEU A 432 6.69 10.04 24.86
C LEU A 432 7.34 9.70 26.21
N SER A 433 7.04 8.52 26.74
CA SER A 433 7.76 7.99 27.89
C SER A 433 9.21 7.66 27.49
N ASP A 434 10.11 7.53 28.47
CA ASP A 434 11.49 7.16 28.17
C ASP A 434 11.55 5.75 27.56
N LYS A 435 10.69 4.81 27.99
CA LYS A 435 10.52 3.50 27.34
C LYS A 435 10.12 3.63 25.86
N GLN A 436 9.15 4.48 25.52
CA GLN A 436 8.71 4.71 24.13
C GLN A 436 9.83 5.33 23.27
N LYS A 437 10.63 6.24 23.85
CA LYS A 437 11.80 6.81 23.15
C LYS A 437 12.87 5.75 22.89
N ASP A 438 13.16 4.91 23.88
CA ASP A 438 14.08 3.78 23.76
C ASP A 438 13.66 2.80 22.66
N VAL A 439 12.39 2.36 22.67
CA VAL A 439 11.79 1.46 21.66
C VAL A 439 11.86 2.10 20.26
N PHE A 440 11.47 3.36 20.15
CA PHE A 440 11.54 4.10 18.88
C PHE A 440 12.95 4.13 18.32
N LEU A 441 13.95 4.40 19.16
CA LEU A 441 15.35 4.48 18.74
C LEU A 441 15.92 3.11 18.38
N ASP A 442 15.55 2.04 19.07
CA ASP A 442 15.91 0.68 18.68
C ASP A 442 15.37 0.32 17.28
N ILE A 443 14.12 0.66 16.99
CA ILE A 443 13.50 0.46 15.67
C ILE A 443 14.24 1.24 14.60
N VAL A 444 14.47 2.54 14.84
CA VAL A 444 15.12 3.43 13.87
C VAL A 444 16.54 2.99 13.54
N CYS A 445 17.31 2.57 14.55
CA CYS A 445 18.71 2.20 14.40
C CYS A 445 18.90 0.79 13.82
N PHE A 446 18.12 -0.19 14.25
CA PHE A 446 18.43 -1.60 13.99
C PHE A 446 17.36 -2.36 13.19
N PHE A 447 16.10 -1.93 13.22
CA PHE A 447 14.98 -2.74 12.77
C PHE A 447 14.05 -2.06 11.76
N LYS A 448 14.57 -1.08 11.01
CA LYS A 448 13.84 -0.46 9.91
C LYS A 448 13.51 -1.50 8.84
N SER A 449 12.25 -1.53 8.39
CA SER A 449 11.74 -2.43 7.36
C SER A 449 11.81 -3.93 7.72
N GLU A 450 12.00 -4.25 9.01
CA GLU A 450 11.94 -5.62 9.53
C GLU A 450 10.51 -6.05 9.85
N ASP A 451 10.31 -7.37 9.98
CA ASP A 451 9.01 -7.99 10.31
C ASP A 451 8.50 -7.54 11.69
N GLU A 452 7.24 -7.11 11.78
CA GLU A 452 6.66 -6.55 13.01
C GLU A 452 6.73 -7.53 14.20
N TYR A 453 6.46 -8.81 13.97
CA TYR A 453 6.48 -9.82 15.03
C TYR A 453 7.91 -10.09 15.53
N PHE A 454 8.88 -10.07 14.61
CA PHE A 454 10.30 -10.13 14.94
C PHE A 454 10.72 -8.95 15.83
N VAL A 455 10.41 -7.72 15.42
CA VAL A 455 10.74 -6.49 16.16
C VAL A 455 10.10 -6.50 17.55
N ARG A 456 8.80 -6.79 17.64
CA ARG A 456 8.08 -6.85 18.93
C ARG A 456 8.67 -7.89 19.88
N SER A 457 9.13 -9.02 19.36
CA SER A 457 9.75 -10.08 20.18
C SER A 457 11.10 -9.66 20.76
N LEU A 458 11.89 -8.87 20.04
CA LEU A 458 13.17 -8.33 20.52
C LEU A 458 12.99 -7.19 21.53
N LEU A 459 11.97 -6.36 21.34
CA LEU A 459 11.71 -5.21 22.21
C LEU A 459 11.00 -5.59 23.50
N ASP A 460 10.41 -6.79 23.57
CA ASP A 460 9.74 -7.35 24.75
C ASP A 460 10.56 -7.14 26.03
N SER A 461 9.91 -6.78 27.12
CA SER A 461 10.52 -6.73 28.45
C SER A 461 10.67 -8.15 29.02
N GLY A 462 9.84 -9.09 28.56
CA GLY A 462 9.86 -10.49 29.02
C GLY A 462 9.25 -10.70 30.40
N ASP A 463 8.65 -9.66 31.00
CA ASP A 463 7.91 -9.77 32.26
C ASP A 463 6.46 -10.21 31.93
N PRO A 464 6.04 -11.40 32.40
CA PRO A 464 4.72 -11.98 32.08
C PRO A 464 3.54 -11.15 32.61
N ASP A 465 3.75 -10.24 33.57
CA ASP A 465 2.74 -9.30 34.06
C ASP A 465 2.77 -7.95 33.31
N SER A 466 3.80 -7.69 32.49
CA SER A 466 3.93 -6.44 31.71
C SER A 466 3.49 -6.65 30.25
N THR A 467 2.32 -6.10 29.89
CA THR A 467 1.87 -5.99 28.49
C THR A 467 2.66 -4.96 27.66
N ASP A 468 3.44 -4.09 28.30
CA ASP A 468 4.83 -3.79 27.96
C ASP A 468 5.10 -3.41 26.49
N ALA A 469 6.06 -4.11 25.86
CA ALA A 469 6.54 -3.82 24.49
C ALA A 469 5.52 -3.97 23.38
N VAL A 470 4.54 -4.86 23.55
CA VAL A 470 3.41 -4.95 22.63
C VAL A 470 2.61 -3.66 22.67
N SER A 471 2.45 -3.06 23.86
CA SER A 471 1.87 -1.74 24.01
C SER A 471 2.74 -0.68 23.35
N GLU A 472 4.06 -0.66 23.58
CA GLU A 472 4.87 0.45 23.08
C GLU A 472 4.98 0.53 21.55
N VAL A 473 5.17 -0.59 20.85
CA VAL A 473 5.18 -0.57 19.36
C VAL A 473 3.81 -0.14 18.83
N LYS A 474 2.72 -0.64 19.43
CA LYS A 474 1.35 -0.24 19.08
C LYS A 474 1.10 1.25 19.39
N ASP A 475 1.63 1.77 20.48
CA ASP A 475 1.53 3.17 20.87
C ASP A 475 2.28 4.06 19.88
N LEU A 476 3.48 3.67 19.42
CA LEU A 476 4.22 4.39 18.40
C LEU A 476 3.46 4.42 17.05
N VAL A 477 2.77 3.34 16.69
CA VAL A 477 1.85 3.29 15.52
C VAL A 477 0.67 4.25 15.72
N ASN A 478 0.02 4.21 16.90
CA ASN A 478 -1.10 5.08 17.23
C ASN A 478 -0.70 6.57 17.27
N LYS A 479 0.55 6.86 17.63
CA LYS A 479 1.17 8.20 17.63
C LYS A 479 1.78 8.60 16.29
N PHE A 480 1.60 7.79 15.24
CA PHE A 480 2.06 8.05 13.87
C PHE A 480 3.58 8.20 13.70
N LEU A 481 4.38 7.67 14.63
CA LEU A 481 5.85 7.69 14.52
C LEU A 481 6.37 6.60 13.60
N ILE A 482 5.67 5.46 13.58
CA ILE A 482 5.92 4.31 12.71
C ILE A 482 4.62 3.89 12.02
N THR A 483 4.73 3.17 10.91
CA THR A 483 3.62 2.48 10.25
C THR A 483 3.95 1.01 10.06
N ILE A 484 2.93 0.18 9.89
CA ILE A 484 3.10 -1.22 9.53
C ILE A 484 2.51 -1.41 8.13
N THR A 485 3.36 -1.71 7.15
CA THR A 485 2.98 -1.96 5.75
C THR A 485 3.43 -3.36 5.37
N ASP A 486 2.53 -4.17 4.83
CA ASP A 486 2.79 -5.57 4.46
C ASP A 486 3.47 -6.41 5.57
N GLY A 487 3.12 -6.13 6.83
CA GLY A 487 3.69 -6.80 8.02
C GLY A 487 5.08 -6.33 8.44
N ARG A 488 5.61 -5.27 7.83
CA ARG A 488 6.93 -4.68 8.14
C ARG A 488 6.79 -3.33 8.81
N VAL A 489 7.73 -3.02 9.69
CA VAL A 489 7.79 -1.73 10.40
C VAL A 489 8.48 -0.69 9.52
N GLU A 490 7.74 0.35 9.14
CA GLU A 490 8.21 1.47 8.35
C GLU A 490 8.21 2.77 9.14
N MET A 491 9.10 3.69 8.78
CA MET A 491 9.22 4.99 9.41
C MET A 491 8.45 6.05 8.61
N ASN A 492 7.58 6.81 9.28
CA ASN A 492 6.79 7.86 8.62
C ASN A 492 7.60 9.13 8.34
N VAL A 493 8.70 9.35 9.07
CA VAL A 493 9.56 10.53 8.89
C VAL A 493 11.02 10.11 8.83
N PRO A 494 11.87 10.81 8.05
CA PRO A 494 13.31 10.59 7.98
C PRO A 494 14.05 10.98 9.29
N LEU A 495 13.63 10.43 10.43
CA LEU A 495 14.32 10.58 11.71
C LEU A 495 15.54 9.66 11.83
N HIS A 496 15.86 8.88 10.79
CA HIS A 496 17.03 7.99 10.78
C HIS A 496 18.37 8.75 10.88
N THR A 497 18.44 10.02 10.49
CA THR A 497 19.63 10.86 10.68
C THR A 497 19.82 11.31 12.14
N PHE A 498 18.79 11.13 13.00
CA PHE A 498 18.83 11.48 14.42
C PHE A 498 19.78 10.57 15.23
N SER A 499 19.98 9.31 14.81
CA SER A 499 20.83 8.35 15.52
C SER A 499 22.30 8.73 15.60
N LYS A 500 22.76 9.70 14.79
CA LYS A 500 24.18 10.06 14.67
C LYS A 500 24.66 11.25 15.51
N ASP A 501 23.77 12.10 16.06
CA ASP A 501 24.20 13.44 16.50
C ASP A 501 23.60 14.00 17.81
N GLN A 502 22.85 13.22 18.59
CA GLN A 502 22.65 13.60 20.00
C GLN A 502 23.92 13.30 20.79
N GLY A 503 24.68 14.36 21.09
CA GLY A 503 25.72 14.41 22.11
C GLY A 503 25.18 14.27 23.55
N SER A 504 24.45 13.19 23.81
CA SER A 504 24.57 12.46 25.08
C SER A 504 25.34 11.20 24.69
N PRO A 505 26.32 10.72 25.47
CA PRO A 505 27.18 9.60 25.07
C PRO A 505 26.43 8.29 24.95
N ARG A 506 25.08 8.27 24.93
CA ARG A 506 24.25 7.15 25.34
C ARG A 506 24.12 6.02 24.34
N TRP A 507 24.09 6.20 23.00
CA TRP A 507 23.90 5.07 22.08
C TRP A 507 24.65 5.25 20.76
N LEU A 508 25.62 4.38 20.49
CA LEU A 508 26.30 4.28 19.20
C LEU A 508 25.70 3.12 18.41
N SER A 509 24.90 3.40 17.37
CA SER A 509 24.60 2.43 16.30
C SER A 509 25.77 2.45 15.33
N LEU A 510 26.77 1.62 15.62
CA LEU A 510 27.98 1.60 14.82
C LEU A 510 27.73 0.78 13.55
N SER A 511 27.48 1.49 12.45
CA SER A 511 27.34 0.89 11.10
C SER A 511 28.50 1.29 10.18
N ASN A 512 29.29 2.29 10.58
CA ASN A 512 30.51 2.71 9.88
C ASN A 512 31.70 1.94 10.42
N TYR A 513 32.42 1.22 9.55
CA TYR A 513 33.52 0.34 9.97
C TYR A 513 34.65 1.11 10.68
N GLU A 514 34.96 2.35 10.28
CA GLU A 514 36.03 3.15 10.91
C GLU A 514 35.69 3.55 12.35
N GLU A 515 34.42 3.85 12.62
CA GLU A 515 33.90 4.15 13.96
C GLU A 515 33.83 2.89 14.83
N ILE A 516 33.44 1.73 14.26
CA ILE A 516 33.46 0.46 14.99
C ILE A 516 34.87 0.11 15.41
N ILE A 517 35.85 0.22 14.50
CA ILE A 517 37.24 -0.11 14.80
C ILE A 517 37.82 0.87 15.83
N SER A 518 37.49 2.15 15.77
CA SER A 518 37.95 3.11 16.79
C SER A 518 37.34 2.81 18.17
N VAL A 519 36.05 2.46 18.24
CA VAL A 519 35.38 2.05 19.49
C VAL A 519 36.00 0.77 20.06
N LEU A 520 36.23 -0.24 19.22
CA LEU A 520 36.81 -1.53 19.63
C LEU A 520 38.29 -1.45 20.03
N THR A 521 39.00 -0.34 19.74
CA THR A 521 40.44 -0.23 19.99
C THR A 521 40.90 0.94 20.86
N LYS A 522 40.09 2.01 21.06
CA LYS A 522 40.60 3.31 21.53
C LYS A 522 39.67 4.14 22.45
N MET A 523 38.65 3.60 23.12
CA MET A 523 37.72 4.40 23.94
C MET A 523 38.07 4.51 25.44
N GLU A 524 37.61 5.60 26.08
CA GLU A 524 37.55 5.79 27.54
C GLU A 524 36.33 5.04 28.15
N GLU A 525 36.42 4.57 29.40
CA GLU A 525 35.42 3.70 30.07
C GLU A 525 33.97 4.25 30.08
N SER A 526 33.78 5.58 29.99
CA SER A 526 32.44 6.19 30.03
C SER A 526 31.62 6.02 28.75
N ASP A 527 32.26 5.83 27.59
CA ASP A 527 31.58 5.74 26.29
C ASP A 527 31.22 4.30 25.91
N VAL A 528 31.95 3.31 26.43
CA VAL A 528 31.75 1.88 26.13
C VAL A 528 30.47 1.32 26.76
N ASN A 529 30.14 1.78 27.98
CA ASN A 529 28.90 1.40 28.68
C ASN A 529 27.62 1.82 27.93
N ASN A 530 27.73 2.71 26.96
CA ASN A 530 26.61 3.25 26.22
C ASN A 530 26.36 2.51 24.89
N VAL A 531 27.21 1.56 24.51
CA VAL A 531 27.01 0.80 23.27
C VAL A 531 25.82 -0.14 23.42
N ARG A 532 24.77 0.10 22.62
CA ARG A 532 23.50 -0.67 22.65
C ARG A 532 23.40 -1.68 21.51
N GLY A 533 24.05 -1.43 20.38
CA GLY A 533 24.14 -2.42 19.31
C GLY A 533 25.31 -2.20 18.35
N ILE A 534 25.83 -3.31 17.82
CA ILE A 534 27.03 -3.35 16.95
C ILE A 534 26.67 -4.08 15.67
N PHE A 535 26.64 -3.37 14.54
CA PHE A 535 26.33 -3.94 13.23
C PHE A 535 27.56 -3.82 12.32
N LEU A 536 28.46 -4.79 12.43
CA LEU A 536 29.73 -4.81 11.71
C LEU A 536 29.64 -5.65 10.44
N ASP A 537 29.76 -4.99 9.30
CA ASP A 537 30.02 -5.65 8.02
C ASP A 537 31.52 -5.86 7.84
N THR A 538 31.95 -7.10 8.07
CA THR A 538 33.35 -7.54 7.94
C THR A 538 33.82 -7.56 6.49
N SER A 539 32.94 -7.45 5.49
CA SER A 539 33.35 -7.34 4.08
C SER A 539 34.26 -6.11 3.86
N ASN A 540 33.98 -5.02 4.58
CA ASN A 540 34.71 -3.76 4.55
C ASN A 540 36.11 -3.85 5.20
N LEU A 541 36.39 -4.90 5.97
CA LEU A 541 37.71 -5.10 6.57
C LEU A 541 38.71 -5.55 5.50
N THR A 542 39.71 -4.71 5.23
CA THR A 542 40.78 -4.99 4.26
C THR A 542 41.82 -5.98 4.77
N LYS A 543 41.93 -6.16 6.10
CA LYS A 543 42.84 -7.10 6.76
C LYS A 543 42.13 -7.78 7.94
N SER A 544 42.60 -8.97 8.29
CA SER A 544 42.20 -9.63 9.53
C SER A 544 42.68 -8.85 10.75
N MET A 545 41.89 -8.85 11.82
CA MET A 545 42.12 -8.10 13.05
C MET A 545 42.15 -9.06 14.24
N CYS A 546 43.15 -8.93 15.09
CA CYS A 546 43.18 -9.59 16.40
C CYS A 546 42.56 -8.67 17.44
N LEU A 547 41.62 -9.21 18.22
CA LEU A 547 40.95 -8.53 19.31
C LEU A 547 41.31 -9.19 20.65
N ASP A 548 41.33 -8.41 21.71
CA ASP A 548 41.64 -8.86 23.06
C ASP A 548 40.47 -9.67 23.65
N ILE A 549 40.76 -10.60 24.57
CA ILE A 549 39.75 -11.41 25.26
C ILE A 549 38.67 -10.56 25.94
N SER A 550 39.04 -9.37 26.42
CA SER A 550 38.17 -8.45 27.18
C SER A 550 37.37 -7.46 26.32
N THR A 551 37.49 -7.52 24.99
CA THR A 551 36.98 -6.49 24.06
C THR A 551 35.52 -6.07 24.29
N PHE A 552 34.63 -6.98 24.71
CA PHE A 552 33.20 -6.70 24.89
C PHE A 552 32.75 -6.59 26.36
N ILE A 553 33.62 -6.86 27.34
CA ILE A 553 33.23 -6.97 28.76
C ILE A 553 32.61 -5.66 29.28
N ASP A 554 33.15 -4.51 28.85
CA ASP A 554 32.71 -3.20 29.32
C ASP A 554 31.41 -2.72 28.64
N MET A 555 30.90 -3.44 27.63
CA MET A 555 29.68 -3.08 26.88
C MET A 555 28.41 -3.63 27.54
N ARG A 556 28.22 -3.36 28.83
CA ARG A 556 27.17 -4.01 29.66
C ARG A 556 25.73 -3.80 29.20
N ASN A 557 25.46 -2.74 28.43
CA ASN A 557 24.14 -2.42 27.90
C ASN A 557 23.90 -2.93 26.46
N LEU A 558 24.79 -3.78 25.93
CA LEU A 558 24.68 -4.28 24.57
C LEU A 558 23.50 -5.24 24.41
N ARG A 559 22.58 -4.90 23.51
CA ARG A 559 21.36 -5.69 23.21
C ARG A 559 21.40 -6.39 21.87
N TYR A 560 22.03 -5.77 20.88
CA TYR A 560 21.97 -6.25 19.49
C TYR A 560 23.37 -6.32 18.88
N MET A 561 23.85 -7.52 18.60
CA MET A 561 25.12 -7.73 17.92
C MET A 561 24.89 -8.43 16.59
N LYS A 562 25.38 -7.83 15.50
CA LYS A 562 25.33 -8.38 14.15
C LYS A 562 26.69 -8.21 13.47
N ILE A 563 27.45 -9.29 13.42
CA ILE A 563 28.72 -9.38 12.71
C ILE A 563 28.49 -10.28 11.49
N TYR A 564 28.60 -9.70 10.30
CA TYR A 564 28.27 -10.37 9.05
C TYR A 564 29.25 -9.99 7.93
N ASP A 565 29.16 -10.66 6.79
CA ASP A 565 29.95 -10.36 5.59
C ASP A 565 29.00 -10.23 4.40
N SER A 566 28.77 -9.00 3.93
CA SER A 566 27.84 -8.74 2.81
C SER A 566 28.31 -9.30 1.47
N CYS A 567 29.60 -9.58 1.31
CA CYS A 567 30.18 -10.20 0.12
C CYS A 567 30.12 -11.73 0.16
N CYS A 568 29.62 -12.32 1.25
CA CYS A 568 29.59 -13.76 1.45
C CYS A 568 28.37 -14.42 0.78
N LEU A 569 28.49 -14.73 -0.52
CA LEU A 569 27.47 -15.47 -1.28
C LEU A 569 27.55 -16.98 -1.00
N ARG A 570 27.01 -17.47 0.13
CA ARG A 570 26.71 -18.90 0.47
C ARG A 570 27.80 -19.97 0.22
N GLN A 571 29.02 -19.60 -0.19
CA GLN A 571 30.12 -20.51 -0.59
C GLN A 571 31.51 -19.94 -0.26
N CYS A 572 31.63 -18.86 0.51
CA CYS A 572 32.93 -18.23 0.71
C CYS A 572 33.78 -18.99 1.74
N LYS A 573 34.84 -19.64 1.26
CA LYS A 573 35.97 -20.20 2.01
C LYS A 573 36.82 -19.19 2.79
N ALA A 574 36.45 -17.91 2.84
CA ALA A 574 37.23 -16.90 3.55
C ALA A 574 37.14 -17.13 5.07
N ASP A 575 38.27 -17.24 5.75
CA ASP A 575 38.34 -17.34 7.21
C ASP A 575 37.70 -16.12 7.90
N CYS A 576 37.24 -16.29 9.15
CA CYS A 576 36.76 -15.17 9.96
C CYS A 576 37.84 -14.09 10.03
N LYS A 577 37.50 -12.85 9.67
CA LYS A 577 38.45 -11.73 9.71
C LYS A 577 38.72 -11.22 11.12
N LEU A 578 37.96 -11.67 12.13
CA LEU A 578 38.14 -11.34 13.53
C LEU A 578 38.74 -12.55 14.26
N HIS A 579 39.88 -12.37 14.89
CA HIS A 579 40.60 -13.41 15.62
C HIS A 579 40.72 -13.06 17.10
N PHE A 580 40.52 -14.08 17.95
CA PHE A 580 40.63 -14.00 19.40
C PHE A 580 41.65 -15.04 19.87
N PRO A 581 42.96 -14.74 19.78
CA PRO A 581 44.02 -15.72 20.02
C PRO A 581 44.01 -16.27 21.45
N ASP A 582 43.61 -15.46 22.42
CA ASP A 582 43.58 -15.81 23.85
C ASP A 582 42.19 -16.26 24.33
N GLY A 583 41.21 -16.40 23.41
CA GLY A 583 39.81 -16.67 23.73
C GLY A 583 38.94 -15.41 23.78
N LEU A 584 37.68 -15.56 24.18
CA LEU A 584 36.69 -14.49 24.27
C LEU A 584 35.95 -14.60 25.62
N GLU A 585 35.88 -13.51 26.37
CA GLU A 585 34.93 -13.36 27.47
C GLU A 585 33.69 -12.62 26.97
N PHE A 586 32.51 -13.10 27.36
CA PHE A 586 31.25 -12.59 26.82
C PHE A 586 30.11 -12.55 27.85
N PRO A 587 30.28 -11.84 28.98
CA PRO A 587 29.33 -11.84 30.11
C PRO A 587 28.14 -10.87 29.88
N LEU A 588 27.61 -10.78 28.66
CA LEU A 588 26.59 -9.78 28.28
C LEU A 588 25.18 -10.29 28.61
N GLU A 589 24.61 -9.79 29.71
CA GLU A 589 23.27 -10.17 30.21
C GLU A 589 22.11 -9.54 29.41
N GLU A 590 22.31 -8.34 28.85
CA GLU A 590 21.24 -7.59 28.16
C GLU A 590 21.02 -8.03 26.70
N ILE A 591 21.83 -8.96 26.19
CA ILE A 591 21.83 -9.33 24.77
C ILE A 591 20.54 -10.05 24.38
N ARG A 592 19.89 -9.55 23.33
CA ARG A 592 18.60 -10.04 22.80
C ARG A 592 18.73 -10.63 21.41
N TYR A 593 19.66 -10.10 20.61
CA TYR A 593 19.96 -10.55 19.26
C TYR A 593 21.46 -10.72 19.11
N LEU A 594 21.89 -11.95 18.81
CA LEU A 594 23.29 -12.27 18.52
C LEU A 594 23.36 -12.95 17.16
N HIS A 595 23.84 -12.22 16.15
CA HIS A 595 24.14 -12.73 14.83
C HIS A 595 25.63 -12.61 14.58
N TRP A 596 26.31 -13.74 14.43
CA TRP A 596 27.73 -13.77 14.12
C TRP A 596 28.02 -14.82 13.04
N VAL A 597 28.22 -14.36 11.82
CA VAL A 597 28.61 -15.22 10.70
C VAL A 597 30.06 -15.66 10.90
N LYS A 598 30.33 -16.96 10.78
CA LYS A 598 31.67 -17.55 10.98
C LYS A 598 32.22 -17.26 12.38
N PHE A 599 31.42 -17.53 13.41
CA PHE A 599 31.85 -17.38 14.80
C PHE A 599 33.16 -18.16 15.04
N PRO A 600 34.19 -17.53 15.64
CA PRO A 600 35.55 -18.03 15.57
C PRO A 600 35.88 -19.15 16.57
N LEU A 601 35.09 -19.32 17.63
CA LEU A 601 35.32 -20.32 18.68
C LEU A 601 34.46 -21.57 18.48
N GLU A 602 34.86 -22.65 19.15
CA GLU A 602 34.17 -23.96 19.12
C GLU A 602 32.89 -23.99 19.99
N GLU A 603 32.72 -23.03 20.88
CA GLU A 603 31.50 -22.83 21.69
C GLU A 603 31.40 -21.37 22.15
N LEU A 604 30.21 -20.95 22.58
CA LEU A 604 30.06 -19.66 23.25
C LEU A 604 30.74 -19.71 24.64
N PRO A 605 31.34 -18.58 25.08
CA PRO A 605 32.05 -18.52 26.36
C PRO A 605 31.20 -18.99 27.57
N PRO A 606 31.80 -19.67 28.57
CA PRO A 606 31.07 -20.20 29.71
C PRO A 606 30.31 -19.14 30.52
N ASP A 607 30.83 -17.92 30.56
CA ASP A 607 30.28 -16.75 31.23
C ASP A 607 29.08 -16.10 30.50
N PHE A 608 28.74 -16.57 29.29
CA PHE A 608 27.58 -16.09 28.54
C PHE A 608 26.25 -16.39 29.24
N ARG A 609 25.37 -15.38 29.35
CA ARG A 609 24.07 -15.49 30.03
C ARG A 609 22.90 -15.24 29.06
N PRO A 610 22.20 -16.28 28.59
CA PRO A 610 21.21 -16.14 27.52
C PRO A 610 19.79 -15.82 28.01
N GLU A 611 19.62 -15.32 29.24
CA GLU A 611 18.29 -15.09 29.85
C GLU A 611 17.42 -14.14 29.01
N ASN A 612 18.04 -13.08 28.45
CA ASN A 612 17.38 -12.10 27.59
C ASN A 612 17.44 -12.41 26.09
N LEU A 613 18.12 -13.49 25.70
CA LEU A 613 18.37 -13.83 24.30
C LEU A 613 17.08 -14.29 23.61
N VAL A 614 16.76 -13.67 22.47
CA VAL A 614 15.56 -13.98 21.68
C VAL A 614 15.91 -14.65 20.35
N ASP A 615 17.00 -14.20 19.71
CA ASP A 615 17.47 -14.72 18.42
C ASP A 615 18.99 -14.93 18.43
N LEU A 616 19.39 -16.18 18.23
CA LEU A 616 20.78 -16.63 18.16
C LEU A 616 21.10 -17.14 16.75
N ARG A 617 22.03 -16.50 16.05
CA ARG A 617 22.46 -16.88 14.71
C ARG A 617 23.97 -16.99 14.64
N LEU A 618 24.48 -18.20 14.51
CA LEU A 618 25.90 -18.50 14.35
C LEU A 618 26.16 -19.29 13.05
N PRO A 619 25.74 -18.81 11.87
CA PRO A 619 25.88 -19.60 10.65
C PRO A 619 27.34 -19.67 10.17
N TYR A 620 27.70 -20.78 9.51
CA TYR A 620 29.05 -21.10 9.01
C TYR A 620 30.15 -21.09 10.08
N SER A 621 29.79 -21.41 11.32
CA SER A 621 30.69 -21.32 12.47
C SER A 621 31.45 -22.62 12.74
N LYS A 622 32.51 -22.55 13.53
CA LYS A 622 33.28 -23.72 13.99
C LYS A 622 32.72 -24.36 15.26
N ILE A 623 31.48 -24.03 15.62
CA ILE A 623 30.88 -24.50 16.87
C ILE A 623 30.68 -26.02 16.85
N THR A 624 31.09 -26.69 17.91
CA THR A 624 30.89 -28.13 18.15
C THR A 624 29.73 -28.36 19.13
N ARG A 625 29.55 -27.44 20.08
CA ARG A 625 28.40 -27.29 20.98
C ARG A 625 28.08 -25.81 21.17
N VAL A 626 26.85 -25.46 21.54
CA VAL A 626 26.45 -24.03 21.69
C VAL A 626 27.07 -23.42 22.95
N TRP A 627 26.89 -24.04 24.11
CA TRP A 627 27.53 -23.71 25.38
C TRP A 627 27.53 -24.92 26.32
N GLU A 628 28.37 -24.88 27.35
CA GLU A 628 28.41 -25.91 28.40
C GLU A 628 27.32 -25.71 29.47
N GLY A 629 26.70 -26.83 29.87
CA GLY A 629 25.68 -26.86 30.93
C GLY A 629 24.29 -26.41 30.47
N GLU A 630 23.31 -26.60 31.36
CA GLU A 630 21.95 -26.12 31.15
C GLU A 630 21.85 -24.65 31.55
N LYS A 631 21.40 -23.80 30.63
CA LYS A 631 21.19 -22.36 30.86
C LYS A 631 19.73 -22.00 30.62
N GLU A 632 19.18 -21.12 31.46
CA GLU A 632 17.81 -20.64 31.29
C GLU A 632 17.70 -19.76 30.03
N THR A 633 16.75 -20.12 29.15
CA THR A 633 16.51 -19.41 27.88
C THR A 633 15.02 -19.07 27.70
N PRO A 634 14.40 -18.37 28.66
CA PRO A 634 12.94 -18.17 28.68
C PRO A 634 12.42 -17.40 27.46
N ARG A 635 13.29 -16.62 26.80
CA ARG A 635 12.91 -15.72 25.71
C ARG A 635 13.36 -16.17 24.31
N LEU A 636 14.13 -17.27 24.23
CA LEU A 636 14.73 -17.73 22.98
C LEU A 636 13.66 -18.27 22.03
N LYS A 637 13.50 -17.62 20.87
CA LYS A 637 12.50 -17.96 19.85
C LYS A 637 13.12 -18.46 18.54
N TRP A 638 14.34 -18.00 18.23
CA TRP A 638 14.99 -18.32 16.95
C TRP A 638 16.44 -18.75 17.17
N VAL A 639 16.81 -19.86 16.55
CA VAL A 639 18.19 -20.36 16.52
C VAL A 639 18.56 -20.73 15.08
N ASP A 640 19.67 -20.19 14.59
CA ASP A 640 20.26 -20.52 13.29
C ASP A 640 21.74 -20.89 13.45
N LEU A 641 22.05 -22.17 13.32
CA LEU A 641 23.41 -22.72 13.35
C LEU A 641 23.81 -23.27 11.97
N SER A 642 23.12 -22.85 10.90
CA SER A 642 23.32 -23.41 9.57
C SER A 642 24.77 -23.37 9.11
N HIS A 643 25.21 -24.43 8.46
CA HIS A 643 26.55 -24.66 7.94
C HIS A 643 27.64 -24.68 9.02
N SER A 644 27.28 -24.83 10.29
CA SER A 644 28.23 -25.19 11.35
C SER A 644 28.57 -26.67 11.22
N SER A 645 29.52 -26.98 10.33
CA SER A 645 29.81 -28.35 9.89
C SER A 645 30.39 -29.25 10.97
N GLU A 646 30.91 -28.67 12.05
CA GLU A 646 31.54 -29.35 13.18
C GLU A 646 30.58 -29.55 14.38
N LEU A 647 29.32 -29.08 14.26
CA LEU A 647 28.32 -29.21 15.32
C LEU A 647 27.99 -30.68 15.60
N LEU A 648 28.12 -31.08 16.87
CA LEU A 648 27.88 -32.43 17.39
C LEU A 648 26.79 -32.44 18.45
N ASP A 649 26.76 -31.43 19.33
CA ASP A 649 25.89 -31.42 20.52
C ASP A 649 24.93 -30.21 20.52
N LEU A 650 23.66 -30.50 20.80
CA LEU A 650 22.55 -29.54 20.92
C LEU A 650 21.90 -29.55 22.31
N SER A 651 22.44 -30.30 23.26
CA SER A 651 21.95 -30.41 24.65
C SER A 651 21.81 -29.05 25.34
N ALA A 652 22.67 -28.09 24.97
CA ALA A 652 22.63 -26.68 25.37
C ALA A 652 21.25 -25.99 25.19
N LEU A 653 20.43 -26.46 24.25
CA LEU A 653 19.10 -25.91 23.94
C LEU A 653 17.95 -26.67 24.64
N SER A 654 18.25 -27.59 25.56
CA SER A 654 17.26 -28.45 26.24
C SER A 654 16.16 -27.66 26.98
N MET A 655 16.49 -26.47 27.48
CA MET A 655 15.62 -25.58 28.24
C MET A 655 14.86 -24.55 27.38
N ALA A 656 15.05 -24.56 26.06
CA ALA A 656 14.45 -23.58 25.15
C ALA A 656 12.98 -23.93 24.78
N GLU A 657 12.07 -23.98 25.76
CA GLU A 657 10.67 -24.39 25.55
C GLU A 657 9.90 -23.47 24.58
N ASN A 658 10.29 -22.19 24.52
CA ASN A 658 9.66 -21.16 23.69
C ASN A 658 10.26 -21.05 22.28
N LEU A 659 11.21 -21.93 21.92
CA LEU A 659 11.85 -21.92 20.61
C LEU A 659 10.83 -22.20 19.50
N GLN A 660 10.80 -21.34 18.48
CA GLN A 660 9.84 -21.40 17.36
C GLN A 660 10.48 -21.81 16.05
N ARG A 661 11.75 -21.46 15.81
CA ARG A 661 12.50 -21.93 14.63
C ARG A 661 13.90 -22.38 15.01
N LEU A 662 14.29 -23.53 14.48
CA LEU A 662 15.64 -24.10 14.59
C LEU A 662 16.16 -24.43 13.18
N ASN A 663 17.22 -23.75 12.77
CA ASN A 663 17.89 -23.98 11.48
C ASN A 663 19.27 -24.62 11.69
N LEU A 664 19.42 -25.85 11.21
CA LEU A 664 20.61 -26.70 11.28
C LEU A 664 21.05 -27.15 9.87
N GLU A 665 20.62 -26.45 8.82
CA GLU A 665 20.98 -26.77 7.43
C GLU A 665 22.50 -26.85 7.27
N GLY A 666 23.02 -27.92 6.70
CA GLY A 666 24.45 -28.08 6.43
C GLY A 666 25.30 -28.41 7.66
N CYS A 667 24.70 -28.74 8.82
CA CYS A 667 25.42 -29.30 9.96
C CYS A 667 25.79 -30.76 9.66
N THR A 668 26.88 -30.97 8.92
CA THR A 668 27.26 -32.27 8.36
C THR A 668 27.78 -33.28 9.38
N SER A 669 28.29 -32.83 10.53
CA SER A 669 28.80 -33.73 11.57
C SER A 669 27.72 -34.30 12.50
N LEU A 670 26.55 -33.66 12.54
CA LEU A 670 25.42 -34.04 13.37
C LEU A 670 24.85 -35.40 12.93
N ASP A 671 24.87 -36.38 13.82
CA ASP A 671 24.47 -37.77 13.58
C ASP A 671 23.17 -38.17 14.30
N GLU A 672 22.86 -37.55 15.43
CA GLU A 672 21.60 -37.65 16.15
C GLU A 672 21.15 -36.31 16.76
N LEU A 673 19.89 -36.24 17.17
CA LEU A 673 19.34 -35.10 17.90
C LEU A 673 19.02 -35.52 19.35
N PRO A 674 19.28 -34.66 20.34
CA PRO A 674 19.03 -34.96 21.75
C PRO A 674 17.54 -35.20 22.02
N VAL A 675 17.22 -36.04 23.00
CA VAL A 675 15.83 -36.40 23.36
C VAL A 675 15.06 -35.17 23.85
N GLU A 676 15.77 -34.25 24.51
CA GLU A 676 15.30 -33.01 25.10
C GLU A 676 14.69 -32.05 24.08
N ILE A 677 14.96 -32.21 22.78
CA ILE A 677 14.32 -31.40 21.73
C ILE A 677 12.79 -31.53 21.74
N GLN A 678 12.24 -32.62 22.32
CA GLN A 678 10.81 -32.81 22.56
C GLN A 678 10.22 -31.79 23.54
N ASN A 679 11.06 -31.13 24.36
CA ASN A 679 10.65 -30.07 25.28
C ASN A 679 10.31 -28.76 24.54
N MET A 680 10.73 -28.60 23.28
CA MET A 680 10.46 -27.42 22.44
C MET A 680 9.02 -27.41 21.94
N LYS A 681 8.07 -27.25 22.86
CA LYS A 681 6.61 -27.30 22.61
C LYS A 681 6.14 -26.24 21.60
N SER A 682 6.88 -25.14 21.46
CA SER A 682 6.57 -24.02 20.56
C SER A 682 7.22 -24.12 19.18
N LEU A 683 7.98 -25.19 18.88
CA LEU A 683 8.75 -25.29 17.65
C LEU A 683 7.86 -25.45 16.43
N VAL A 684 7.87 -24.47 15.53
CA VAL A 684 7.05 -24.41 14.31
C VAL A 684 7.85 -24.82 13.07
N PHE A 685 9.15 -24.53 13.04
CA PHE A 685 10.03 -24.77 11.89
C PHE A 685 11.33 -25.46 12.31
N LEU A 686 11.64 -26.59 11.69
CA LEU A 686 12.90 -27.31 11.87
C LEU A 686 13.53 -27.61 10.50
N ASN A 687 14.73 -27.10 10.27
CA ASN A 687 15.50 -27.35 9.05
C ASN A 687 16.78 -28.11 9.38
N LEU A 688 16.91 -29.32 8.84
CA LEU A 688 18.04 -30.24 8.98
C LEU A 688 18.64 -30.56 7.59
N ARG A 689 18.33 -29.75 6.57
CA ARG A 689 18.76 -30.00 5.19
C ARG A 689 20.27 -30.25 5.13
N GLY A 690 20.71 -31.32 4.47
CA GLY A 690 22.14 -31.59 4.28
C GLY A 690 22.88 -32.04 5.55
N CYS A 691 22.18 -32.41 6.62
CA CYS A 691 22.78 -33.15 7.74
C CYS A 691 23.10 -34.59 7.30
N ILE A 692 24.22 -34.76 6.59
CA ILE A 692 24.57 -36.01 5.90
C ILE A 692 24.91 -37.18 6.83
N ARG A 693 25.28 -36.94 8.10
CA ARG A 693 25.55 -38.02 9.07
C ARG A 693 24.31 -38.46 9.84
N LEU A 694 23.23 -37.67 9.82
CA LEU A 694 21.98 -37.99 10.47
C LEU A 694 21.43 -39.30 9.91
N TRP A 695 21.38 -40.34 10.75
CA TRP A 695 21.01 -41.69 10.32
C TRP A 695 19.61 -42.11 10.79
N SER A 696 19.15 -41.55 11.92
CA SER A 696 17.80 -41.75 12.45
C SER A 696 17.21 -40.45 13.02
N LEU A 697 15.88 -40.34 12.97
CA LEU A 697 15.13 -39.25 13.57
C LEU A 697 13.85 -39.77 14.22
N LYS A 698 13.68 -39.56 15.53
CA LYS A 698 12.47 -39.90 16.28
C LYS A 698 12.04 -38.73 17.15
N MET A 699 10.92 -38.08 16.82
CA MET A 699 10.47 -36.89 17.53
C MET A 699 8.96 -36.83 17.75
N ASN A 700 8.59 -36.19 18.86
CA ASN A 700 7.22 -35.80 19.17
C ASN A 700 7.18 -34.27 19.33
N LEU A 701 6.70 -33.56 18.31
CA LEU A 701 6.68 -32.10 18.28
C LEU A 701 5.27 -31.62 17.92
N ILE A 702 4.54 -31.17 18.94
CA ILE A 702 3.10 -30.89 18.86
C ILE A 702 2.73 -29.65 18.03
N SER A 703 3.67 -28.71 17.85
CA SER A 703 3.45 -27.43 17.15
C SER A 703 4.16 -27.32 15.80
N LEU A 704 4.93 -28.35 15.40
CA LEU A 704 5.75 -28.32 14.21
C LEU A 704 4.89 -28.23 12.95
N LYS A 705 5.11 -27.22 12.11
CA LYS A 705 4.43 -27.04 10.82
C LYS A 705 5.31 -27.43 9.64
N THR A 706 6.61 -27.13 9.71
CA THR A 706 7.55 -27.38 8.62
C THR A 706 8.75 -28.17 9.11
N LEU A 707 9.00 -29.32 8.48
CA LEU A 707 10.18 -30.14 8.69
C LEU A 707 10.93 -30.34 7.38
N ILE A 708 12.20 -29.95 7.35
CA ILE A 708 13.08 -30.11 6.18
C ILE A 708 14.22 -31.06 6.53
N LEU A 709 14.27 -32.21 5.86
CA LEU A 709 15.30 -33.24 5.95
C LEU A 709 15.94 -33.50 4.57
N SER A 710 15.78 -32.55 3.64
CA SER A 710 16.29 -32.68 2.28
C SER A 710 17.79 -32.95 2.29
N ASP A 711 18.28 -33.79 1.38
CA ASP A 711 19.70 -34.13 1.23
C ASP A 711 20.36 -34.77 2.49
N CYS A 712 19.59 -35.25 3.48
CA CYS A 712 20.09 -36.09 4.58
C CYS A 712 20.36 -37.53 4.08
N SER A 713 21.46 -37.69 3.35
CA SER A 713 21.74 -38.87 2.52
C SER A 713 21.96 -40.18 3.30
N ASN A 714 22.24 -40.14 4.61
CA ASN A 714 22.33 -41.35 5.46
C ASN A 714 21.06 -41.64 6.28
N LEU A 715 20.03 -40.77 6.22
CA LEU A 715 18.80 -40.94 6.98
C LEU A 715 18.04 -42.16 6.47
N LYS A 716 17.94 -43.20 7.30
CA LYS A 716 17.24 -44.46 7.00
C LYS A 716 15.98 -44.63 7.83
N ASP A 717 16.05 -44.26 9.10
CA ASP A 717 14.95 -44.44 10.06
C ASP A 717 14.31 -43.10 10.38
N PHE A 718 13.04 -42.93 9.99
CA PHE A 718 12.28 -41.70 10.22
C PHE A 718 10.97 -42.01 10.95
N GLN A 719 10.76 -41.37 12.11
CA GLN A 719 9.51 -41.41 12.86
C GLN A 719 9.17 -40.03 13.41
N LEU A 720 8.01 -39.51 13.06
CA LEU A 720 7.50 -38.23 13.54
C LEU A 720 6.08 -38.41 14.06
N ILE A 721 5.87 -37.98 15.31
CA ILE A 721 4.55 -37.89 15.93
C ILE A 721 4.22 -36.41 16.04
N SER A 722 3.31 -35.95 15.19
CA SER A 722 2.81 -34.57 15.20
C SER A 722 1.46 -34.52 14.49
N GLU A 723 0.56 -33.62 14.90
CA GLU A 723 -0.72 -33.37 14.21
C GLU A 723 -0.70 -32.06 13.42
N SER A 724 0.32 -31.22 13.63
CA SER A 724 0.40 -29.86 13.10
C SER A 724 1.19 -29.71 11.81
N VAL A 725 1.92 -30.74 11.37
CA VAL A 725 2.83 -30.65 10.21
C VAL A 725 2.03 -30.43 8.93
N GLU A 726 2.40 -29.37 8.21
CA GLU A 726 1.84 -28.93 6.94
C GLU A 726 2.82 -29.22 5.78
N PHE A 727 4.13 -29.10 6.01
CA PHE A 727 5.17 -29.26 4.99
C PHE A 727 6.27 -30.23 5.46
N LEU A 728 6.42 -31.35 4.76
CA LEU A 728 7.44 -32.36 5.05
C LEU A 728 8.33 -32.58 3.82
N HIS A 729 9.61 -32.25 3.95
CA HIS A 729 10.63 -32.47 2.92
C HIS A 729 11.59 -33.56 3.35
N LEU A 730 11.63 -34.65 2.60
CA LEU A 730 12.46 -35.84 2.78
C LEU A 730 13.28 -36.14 1.52
N ASP A 731 13.32 -35.22 0.55
CA ASP A 731 13.98 -35.45 -0.74
C ASP A 731 15.48 -35.69 -0.61
N GLY A 732 16.04 -36.61 -1.41
CA GLY A 732 17.45 -36.96 -1.36
C GLY A 732 17.88 -37.78 -0.13
N THR A 733 16.95 -38.29 0.66
CA THR A 733 17.24 -39.19 1.81
C THR A 733 17.37 -40.66 1.38
N ALA A 734 17.88 -41.50 2.29
CA ALA A 734 18.04 -42.95 2.08
C ALA A 734 16.93 -43.80 2.73
N ILE A 735 15.78 -43.19 3.02
CA ILE A 735 14.63 -43.89 3.60
C ILE A 735 14.12 -44.99 2.67
N LYS A 736 13.77 -46.13 3.24
CA LYS A 736 13.20 -47.27 2.49
C LYS A 736 11.68 -47.24 2.40
N GLY A 737 11.03 -46.57 3.35
CA GLY A 737 9.59 -46.40 3.45
C GLY A 737 9.24 -45.37 4.51
N LEU A 738 7.96 -44.97 4.55
CA LEU A 738 7.43 -44.08 5.59
C LEU A 738 6.79 -44.89 6.73
N PRO A 739 6.83 -44.39 7.98
CA PRO A 739 6.16 -45.04 9.11
C PRO A 739 4.62 -44.94 8.98
N LEU A 740 3.89 -45.91 9.56
CA LEU A 740 2.42 -45.86 9.64
C LEU A 740 1.89 -44.63 10.37
N ALA A 741 2.69 -44.06 11.29
CA ALA A 741 2.38 -42.83 12.01
C ALA A 741 2.16 -41.60 11.10
N ILE A 742 2.55 -41.66 9.81
CA ILE A 742 2.29 -40.61 8.82
C ILE A 742 0.78 -40.24 8.74
N GLN A 743 -0.12 -41.19 9.03
CA GLN A 743 -1.57 -40.96 9.06
C GLN A 743 -2.02 -39.92 10.09
N ASN A 744 -1.19 -39.65 11.11
CA ASN A 744 -1.48 -38.66 12.14
C ASN A 744 -1.25 -37.22 11.66
N LEU A 745 -0.53 -37.03 10.54
CA LEU A 745 -0.25 -35.71 9.94
C LEU A 745 -1.48 -35.17 9.18
N ARG A 746 -2.61 -35.01 9.87
CA ARG A 746 -3.91 -34.65 9.27
C ARG A 746 -3.91 -33.29 8.55
N ARG A 747 -2.97 -32.41 8.89
CA ARG A 747 -2.77 -31.08 8.28
C ARG A 747 -1.73 -31.08 7.16
N LEU A 748 -1.15 -32.22 6.80
CA LEU A 748 -0.08 -32.28 5.80
C LEU A 748 -0.60 -31.81 4.43
N VAL A 749 -0.05 -30.71 3.94
CA VAL A 749 -0.36 -30.09 2.64
C VAL A 749 0.63 -30.55 1.57
N MET A 750 1.91 -30.69 1.93
CA MET A 750 2.97 -31.10 1.00
C MET A 750 3.85 -32.20 1.59
N LEU A 751 4.05 -33.25 0.79
CA LEU A 751 5.04 -34.31 1.03
C LEU A 751 6.02 -34.38 -0.14
N ASN A 752 7.28 -34.04 0.12
CA ASN A 752 8.35 -34.11 -0.87
C ASN A 752 9.31 -35.27 -0.57
N LEU A 753 9.36 -36.24 -1.48
CA LEU A 753 10.21 -37.44 -1.43
C LEU A 753 11.09 -37.54 -2.68
N LYS A 754 11.26 -36.44 -3.43
CA LYS A 754 12.07 -36.41 -4.65
C LYS A 754 13.46 -37.06 -4.44
N ASN A 755 13.94 -37.83 -5.39
CA ASN A 755 15.25 -38.48 -5.37
C ASN A 755 15.52 -39.39 -4.17
N CYS A 756 14.49 -39.89 -3.46
CA CYS A 756 14.65 -40.96 -2.46
C CYS A 756 14.91 -42.30 -3.17
N LYS A 757 16.14 -42.51 -3.65
CA LYS A 757 16.51 -43.65 -4.50
C LYS A 757 16.37 -45.01 -3.81
N MET A 758 16.33 -45.04 -2.48
CA MET A 758 16.16 -46.25 -1.67
C MET A 758 14.70 -46.54 -1.31
N LEU A 759 13.75 -45.66 -1.66
CA LEU A 759 12.34 -45.81 -1.34
C LEU A 759 11.74 -46.99 -2.14
N GLU A 760 11.29 -48.01 -1.42
CA GLU A 760 10.76 -49.25 -2.01
C GLU A 760 9.22 -49.29 -1.99
N SER A 761 8.61 -48.72 -0.94
CA SER A 761 7.15 -48.70 -0.76
C SER A 761 6.68 -47.49 0.06
N LEU A 762 5.39 -47.18 -0.05
CA LEU A 762 4.69 -46.17 0.77
C LEU A 762 3.53 -46.87 1.51
N PRO A 763 3.16 -46.41 2.72
CA PRO A 763 2.09 -47.03 3.50
C PRO A 763 0.71 -46.73 2.90
N ASP A 764 -0.22 -47.69 3.02
CA ASP A 764 -1.59 -47.57 2.48
C ASP A 764 -2.39 -46.41 3.09
N CYS A 765 -2.10 -46.05 4.35
CA CYS A 765 -2.74 -44.93 5.05
C CYS A 765 -2.42 -43.54 4.46
N LEU A 766 -1.53 -43.44 3.45
CA LEU A 766 -1.30 -42.19 2.72
C LEU A 766 -2.57 -41.70 2.00
N GLY A 767 -3.48 -42.62 1.64
CA GLY A 767 -4.80 -42.31 1.09
C GLY A 767 -5.72 -41.54 2.06
N ASP A 768 -5.46 -41.59 3.37
CA ASP A 768 -6.31 -40.98 4.40
C ASP A 768 -5.98 -39.51 4.68
N LEU A 769 -4.90 -38.98 4.09
CA LEU A 769 -4.45 -37.60 4.27
C LEU A 769 -5.30 -36.61 3.45
N LYS A 770 -6.42 -36.17 4.03
CA LYS A 770 -7.40 -35.30 3.37
C LYS A 770 -6.89 -33.90 3.01
N SER A 771 -5.86 -33.40 3.68
CA SER A 771 -5.29 -32.07 3.44
C SER A 771 -4.17 -32.06 2.38
N LEU A 772 -3.74 -33.24 1.91
CA LEU A 772 -2.57 -33.37 1.05
C LEU A 772 -2.88 -32.81 -0.34
N ASP A 773 -2.20 -31.71 -0.68
CA ASP A 773 -2.32 -30.98 -1.94
C ASP A 773 -1.22 -31.38 -2.94
N LYS A 774 -0.01 -31.68 -2.43
CA LYS A 774 1.18 -31.91 -3.25
C LYS A 774 1.96 -33.14 -2.79
N LEU A 775 2.12 -34.11 -3.68
CA LEU A 775 2.94 -35.32 -3.48
C LEU A 775 4.02 -35.40 -4.58
N ILE A 776 5.29 -35.37 -4.16
CA ILE A 776 6.44 -35.38 -5.07
C ILE A 776 7.27 -36.64 -4.80
N LEU A 777 7.36 -37.53 -5.78
CA LEU A 777 8.11 -38.79 -5.74
C LEU A 777 9.10 -38.91 -6.91
N SER A 778 9.31 -37.83 -7.66
CA SER A 778 10.22 -37.78 -8.82
C SER A 778 11.59 -38.36 -8.49
N GLY A 779 12.13 -39.26 -9.31
CA GLY A 779 13.45 -39.87 -9.14
C GLY A 779 13.52 -41.02 -8.12
N CYS A 780 12.39 -41.49 -7.57
CA CYS A 780 12.34 -42.66 -6.68
C CYS A 780 12.44 -43.98 -7.48
N SER A 781 13.62 -44.24 -8.05
CA SER A 781 13.86 -45.37 -8.98
C SER A 781 13.54 -46.79 -8.46
N ARG A 782 13.49 -47.01 -7.13
CA ARG A 782 13.13 -48.31 -6.53
C ARG A 782 11.65 -48.44 -6.16
N LEU A 783 10.89 -47.37 -6.26
CA LEU A 783 9.46 -47.37 -5.97
C LEU A 783 8.74 -48.07 -7.12
N LYS A 784 8.25 -49.30 -6.88
CA LYS A 784 7.62 -50.13 -7.92
C LYS A 784 6.10 -49.97 -7.99
N ASN A 785 5.47 -49.71 -6.85
CA ASN A 785 4.02 -49.62 -6.71
C ASN A 785 3.68 -48.37 -5.90
N LEU A 786 2.59 -47.69 -6.26
CA LEU A 786 1.95 -46.72 -5.38
C LEU A 786 0.87 -47.42 -4.53
N PRO A 787 0.69 -47.04 -3.25
CA PRO A 787 -0.47 -47.47 -2.46
C PRO A 787 -1.77 -46.97 -3.07
N ASP A 788 -2.90 -47.49 -2.60
CA ASP A 788 -4.22 -47.05 -3.03
C ASP A 788 -4.51 -45.61 -2.60
N VAL A 789 -4.11 -44.65 -3.43
CA VAL A 789 -4.29 -43.21 -3.22
C VAL A 789 -5.67 -42.72 -3.67
N ARG A 790 -6.63 -43.61 -4.00
CA ARG A 790 -7.97 -43.23 -4.49
C ARG A 790 -8.67 -42.20 -3.59
N ASN A 791 -8.53 -42.34 -2.27
CA ASN A 791 -9.13 -41.41 -1.31
C ASN A 791 -8.42 -40.04 -1.24
N SER A 792 -7.10 -39.99 -1.37
CA SER A 792 -6.32 -38.74 -1.29
C SER A 792 -6.37 -37.93 -2.59
N LEU A 793 -6.57 -38.59 -3.74
CA LEU A 793 -6.73 -37.96 -5.06
C LEU A 793 -7.95 -37.03 -5.20
N LYS A 794 -8.89 -37.08 -4.25
CA LYS A 794 -10.00 -36.12 -4.17
C LYS A 794 -9.51 -34.71 -3.87
N HIS A 795 -8.42 -34.57 -3.09
CA HIS A 795 -7.89 -33.28 -2.64
C HIS A 795 -6.54 -32.92 -3.26
N LEU A 796 -5.77 -33.91 -3.72
CA LEU A 796 -4.45 -33.72 -4.33
C LEU A 796 -4.53 -32.91 -5.64
N GLN A 797 -3.77 -31.82 -5.75
CA GLN A 797 -3.65 -31.02 -6.98
C GLN A 797 -2.39 -31.33 -7.78
N ILE A 798 -1.30 -31.73 -7.13
CA ILE A 798 -0.01 -32.00 -7.80
C ILE A 798 0.52 -33.38 -7.41
N LEU A 799 0.73 -34.22 -8.43
CA LEU A 799 1.35 -35.54 -8.31
C LEU A 799 2.52 -35.66 -9.29
N LEU A 800 3.75 -35.77 -8.77
CA LEU A 800 4.95 -35.94 -9.58
C LEU A 800 5.56 -37.33 -9.33
N LEU A 801 5.57 -38.17 -10.36
CA LEU A 801 6.02 -39.57 -10.37
C LEU A 801 7.09 -39.81 -11.45
N ASP A 802 7.74 -38.78 -11.97
CA ASP A 802 8.73 -38.93 -13.03
C ASP A 802 9.98 -39.70 -12.57
N GLY A 803 10.54 -40.57 -13.41
CA GLY A 803 11.75 -41.33 -13.12
C GLY A 803 11.63 -42.28 -11.92
N THR A 804 10.47 -42.90 -11.75
CA THR A 804 10.23 -43.93 -10.72
C THR A 804 10.35 -45.34 -11.32
N GLY A 805 10.31 -46.38 -10.48
CA GLY A 805 10.28 -47.78 -10.92
C GLY A 805 8.88 -48.31 -11.24
N VAL A 806 7.88 -47.41 -11.34
CA VAL A 806 6.47 -47.77 -11.47
C VAL A 806 6.18 -48.26 -12.89
N LYS A 807 5.56 -49.45 -12.99
CA LYS A 807 5.23 -50.10 -14.27
C LYS A 807 3.79 -49.86 -14.73
N GLU A 808 2.90 -49.53 -13.81
CA GLU A 808 1.48 -49.30 -14.06
C GLU A 808 1.06 -47.97 -13.47
N MET A 809 0.28 -47.20 -14.21
CA MET A 809 -0.30 -45.96 -13.70
C MET A 809 -1.29 -46.30 -12.55
N PRO A 810 -1.27 -45.58 -11.41
CA PRO A 810 -2.20 -45.83 -10.31
C PRO A 810 -3.65 -45.69 -10.76
N SER A 811 -4.53 -46.61 -10.33
CA SER A 811 -5.96 -46.58 -10.66
C SER A 811 -6.62 -45.35 -10.04
N MET A 812 -7.12 -44.44 -10.88
CA MET A 812 -7.69 -43.15 -10.46
C MET A 812 -9.22 -43.17 -10.34
N SER A 813 -9.89 -44.30 -10.63
CA SER A 813 -11.34 -44.42 -10.54
C SER A 813 -11.83 -44.51 -9.10
N CYS A 814 -12.61 -43.53 -8.65
CA CYS A 814 -13.39 -43.60 -7.41
C CYS A 814 -14.71 -44.40 -7.55
N PHE A 815 -14.93 -45.08 -8.68
CA PHE A 815 -16.15 -45.86 -8.91
C PHE A 815 -16.08 -47.18 -8.15
N THR A 816 -16.66 -47.24 -6.97
CA THR A 816 -17.19 -48.49 -6.44
C THR A 816 -18.55 -48.71 -7.09
N GLY A 817 -18.58 -49.52 -8.15
CA GLY A 817 -19.83 -50.12 -8.58
C GLY A 817 -20.30 -51.05 -7.47
N SER A 818 -21.48 -50.78 -6.92
CA SER A 818 -22.22 -51.73 -6.09
C SER A 818 -22.27 -53.09 -6.77
N GLU A 819 -21.99 -54.15 -6.02
CA GLU A 819 -22.10 -55.54 -6.43
C GLU A 819 -23.40 -55.82 -7.19
N SER A 820 -23.28 -56.21 -8.46
CA SER A 820 -24.23 -57.09 -9.16
C SER A 820 -23.53 -57.66 -10.41
N PRO A 821 -23.46 -58.99 -10.58
CA PRO A 821 -22.86 -59.59 -11.75
C PRO A 821 -23.90 -59.61 -12.87
N ALA A 822 -23.77 -58.71 -13.83
CA ALA A 822 -24.54 -58.77 -15.07
C ALA A 822 -23.61 -58.51 -16.27
N SER A 823 -23.22 -59.62 -16.90
CA SER A 823 -22.74 -59.79 -18.28
C SER A 823 -21.59 -58.93 -18.79
N GLU A 824 -20.49 -59.60 -19.13
CA GLU A 824 -19.27 -59.13 -19.81
C GLU A 824 -19.44 -58.55 -21.24
N ASP A 825 -20.64 -58.20 -21.70
CA ASP A 825 -20.86 -57.93 -23.14
C ASP A 825 -21.38 -56.51 -23.52
N THR A 826 -21.47 -55.55 -22.60
CA THR A 826 -22.16 -54.26 -22.89
C THR A 826 -21.27 -53.02 -23.07
N PHE A 827 -19.94 -53.16 -23.20
CA PHE A 827 -19.06 -51.98 -23.40
C PHE A 827 -18.13 -52.05 -24.62
N LEU A 828 -18.29 -53.04 -25.49
CA LEU A 828 -17.58 -53.14 -26.78
C LEU A 828 -18.54 -53.45 -27.93
N GLN A 829 -19.39 -52.50 -28.32
CA GLN A 829 -19.94 -52.45 -29.68
C GLN A 829 -19.71 -51.07 -30.30
N PRO A 830 -19.45 -51.00 -31.63
CA PRO A 830 -19.24 -49.74 -32.31
C PRO A 830 -20.52 -48.92 -32.21
N LEU A 831 -20.41 -47.61 -31.96
CA LEU A 831 -21.52 -46.66 -31.94
C LEU A 831 -22.23 -46.60 -33.32
N GLY A 832 -23.04 -47.60 -33.59
CA GLY A 832 -23.99 -47.70 -34.68
C GLY A 832 -25.34 -47.16 -34.23
N SER A 833 -25.76 -46.08 -34.89
CA SER A 833 -27.13 -45.56 -35.02
C SER A 833 -27.97 -45.42 -33.74
N HIS A 834 -28.25 -44.15 -33.39
CA HIS A 834 -29.34 -43.69 -32.50
C HIS A 834 -29.04 -43.60 -30.99
N CYS A 835 -27.96 -42.91 -30.61
CA CYS A 835 -27.91 -42.20 -29.33
C CYS A 835 -27.38 -40.79 -29.54
N SER A 836 -28.24 -39.78 -29.40
CA SER A 836 -27.84 -38.39 -29.24
C SER A 836 -27.23 -38.20 -27.84
N ALA A 837 -26.04 -38.74 -27.60
CA ALA A 837 -25.27 -38.49 -26.38
C ALA A 837 -24.58 -37.11 -26.49
N ARG A 838 -25.39 -36.05 -26.38
CA ARG A 838 -24.92 -34.73 -26.00
C ARG A 838 -24.79 -34.75 -24.48
N GLU A 839 -23.61 -34.38 -23.97
CA GLU A 839 -23.22 -34.14 -22.57
C GLU A 839 -22.39 -35.23 -21.85
N TRP A 840 -21.21 -34.81 -21.39
CA TRP A 840 -20.39 -35.49 -20.37
C TRP A 840 -21.22 -35.62 -19.08
N PRO A 841 -21.24 -36.78 -18.40
CA PRO A 841 -22.14 -36.98 -17.26
C PRO A 841 -21.91 -35.92 -16.18
N CYS A 842 -22.96 -35.15 -15.87
CA CYS A 842 -22.90 -34.00 -14.97
C CYS A 842 -22.46 -34.31 -13.53
N GLY A 843 -22.32 -35.60 -13.15
CA GLY A 843 -21.80 -36.06 -11.86
C GLY A 843 -20.27 -36.23 -11.77
N VAL A 844 -19.50 -36.07 -12.85
CA VAL A 844 -18.03 -36.30 -12.88
C VAL A 844 -17.22 -35.04 -12.48
N ARG A 845 -17.88 -33.94 -12.09
CA ARG A 845 -17.18 -32.71 -11.68
C ARG A 845 -16.44 -32.84 -10.34
N GLU A 846 -16.70 -33.88 -9.55
CA GLU A 846 -16.24 -34.00 -8.16
C GLU A 846 -15.22 -35.15 -7.91
N VAL A 847 -14.72 -35.84 -8.94
CA VAL A 847 -13.96 -37.10 -8.73
C VAL A 847 -12.48 -36.89 -8.38
N SER A 848 -11.85 -35.80 -8.84
CA SER A 848 -10.45 -35.48 -8.52
C SER A 848 -10.15 -33.98 -8.63
N SER A 849 -9.32 -33.47 -7.71
CA SER A 849 -8.79 -32.09 -7.72
C SER A 849 -7.48 -31.96 -8.50
N LEU A 850 -6.97 -33.05 -9.10
CA LEU A 850 -5.65 -33.09 -9.71
C LEU A 850 -5.53 -32.11 -10.89
N ARG A 851 -4.51 -31.24 -10.83
CA ARG A 851 -4.22 -30.20 -11.83
C ARG A 851 -2.92 -30.46 -12.59
N ARG A 852 -1.95 -31.13 -11.97
CA ARG A 852 -0.66 -31.47 -12.56
C ARG A 852 -0.27 -32.90 -12.25
N LEU A 853 0.01 -33.66 -13.31
CA LEU A 853 0.49 -35.03 -13.26
C LEU A 853 1.76 -35.16 -14.10
N CYS A 854 2.82 -35.71 -13.51
CA CYS A 854 4.08 -35.97 -14.19
C CYS A 854 4.42 -37.44 -14.05
N LEU A 855 4.49 -38.16 -15.16
CA LEU A 855 4.79 -39.59 -15.25
C LEU A 855 6.02 -39.87 -16.14
N SER A 856 6.78 -38.84 -16.49
CA SER A 856 7.90 -38.93 -17.44
C SER A 856 8.96 -39.93 -17.01
N GLY A 857 9.60 -40.61 -17.97
CA GLY A 857 10.73 -41.51 -17.71
C GLY A 857 10.38 -42.79 -16.94
N ASN A 858 9.10 -43.19 -16.93
CA ASN A 858 8.66 -44.47 -16.41
C ASN A 858 8.46 -45.50 -17.54
N ASP A 859 8.37 -46.78 -17.16
CA ASP A 859 8.34 -47.93 -18.09
C ASP A 859 6.93 -48.49 -18.36
N PHE A 860 5.87 -47.67 -18.27
CA PHE A 860 4.51 -48.14 -18.55
C PHE A 860 4.27 -48.36 -20.05
N VAL A 861 3.46 -49.37 -20.37
CA VAL A 861 3.12 -49.74 -21.76
C VAL A 861 1.93 -48.92 -22.28
N THR A 862 0.96 -48.63 -21.43
CA THR A 862 -0.23 -47.85 -21.74
C THR A 862 -0.60 -46.96 -20.56
N LEU A 863 -1.12 -45.76 -20.83
CA LEU A 863 -1.76 -44.97 -19.77
C LEU A 863 -3.13 -45.58 -19.42
N HIS A 864 -3.53 -45.50 -18.15
CA HIS A 864 -4.81 -46.04 -17.71
C HIS A 864 -5.97 -45.28 -18.41
N PRO A 865 -7.01 -45.95 -18.95
CA PRO A 865 -8.13 -45.28 -19.65
C PRO A 865 -8.87 -44.22 -18.82
N ASP A 866 -8.82 -44.35 -17.49
CA ASP A 866 -9.41 -43.37 -16.57
C ASP A 866 -8.74 -42.00 -16.58
N ILE A 867 -7.58 -41.82 -17.25
CA ILE A 867 -6.94 -40.50 -17.37
C ILE A 867 -7.90 -39.47 -17.98
N GLY A 868 -8.75 -39.88 -18.92
CA GLY A 868 -9.78 -39.02 -19.51
C GLY A 868 -10.81 -38.52 -18.49
N LYS A 869 -10.99 -39.21 -17.36
CA LYS A 869 -11.93 -38.83 -16.29
C LYS A 869 -11.39 -37.71 -15.38
N LEU A 870 -10.11 -37.34 -15.48
CA LEU A 870 -9.47 -36.31 -14.65
C LEU A 870 -9.83 -34.90 -15.14
N TYR A 871 -11.08 -34.49 -14.97
CA TYR A 871 -11.65 -33.26 -15.53
C TYR A 871 -10.87 -31.97 -15.18
N ASN A 872 -10.24 -31.90 -14.01
CA ASN A 872 -9.50 -30.72 -13.55
C ASN A 872 -8.01 -30.72 -13.96
N LEU A 873 -7.54 -31.77 -14.62
CA LEU A 873 -6.13 -31.92 -15.01
C LEU A 873 -5.78 -30.93 -16.12
N LYS A 874 -4.80 -30.06 -15.83
CA LYS A 874 -4.32 -29.03 -16.76
C LYS A 874 -2.99 -29.39 -17.40
N TRP A 875 -2.14 -30.12 -16.67
CA TRP A 875 -0.78 -30.46 -17.10
C TRP A 875 -0.51 -31.95 -16.96
N LEU A 876 -0.14 -32.61 -18.06
CA LEU A 876 0.24 -34.02 -18.11
C LEU A 876 1.59 -34.15 -18.84
N ASP A 877 2.61 -34.63 -18.14
CA ASP A 877 3.93 -34.91 -18.71
C ASP A 877 4.19 -36.42 -18.69
N VAL A 878 4.51 -37.00 -19.84
CA VAL A 878 4.85 -38.40 -20.07
C VAL A 878 6.12 -38.54 -20.92
N LYS A 879 7.01 -37.54 -20.91
CA LYS A 879 8.27 -37.55 -21.67
C LYS A 879 9.09 -38.82 -21.44
N TYR A 880 9.77 -39.28 -22.48
CA TYR A 880 10.74 -40.36 -22.41
C TYR A 880 10.21 -41.68 -21.82
N CYS A 881 8.91 -41.94 -21.95
CA CYS A 881 8.33 -43.24 -21.58
C CYS A 881 8.56 -44.22 -22.74
N GLN A 882 9.74 -44.85 -22.77
CA GLN A 882 10.23 -45.62 -23.92
C GLN A 882 9.36 -46.81 -24.30
N ARG A 883 8.50 -47.29 -23.40
CA ARG A 883 7.62 -48.44 -23.60
C ARG A 883 6.17 -48.08 -23.89
N LEU A 884 5.81 -46.79 -23.85
CA LEU A 884 4.44 -46.34 -24.07
C LEU A 884 4.04 -46.58 -25.53
N ILE A 885 3.02 -47.41 -25.77
CA ILE A 885 2.53 -47.80 -27.11
C ILE A 885 1.31 -46.99 -27.54
N SER A 886 0.45 -46.62 -26.59
CA SER A 886 -0.82 -45.94 -26.89
C SER A 886 -1.16 -44.85 -25.89
N VAL A 887 -1.66 -43.72 -26.38
CA VAL A 887 -2.29 -42.67 -25.55
C VAL A 887 -3.82 -42.80 -25.63
N PRO A 888 -4.53 -43.10 -24.52
CA PRO A 888 -5.98 -43.12 -24.48
C PRO A 888 -6.55 -41.69 -24.55
N MET A 889 -7.87 -41.57 -24.57
CA MET A 889 -8.54 -40.28 -24.59
C MET A 889 -8.12 -39.41 -23.40
N LEU A 890 -7.59 -38.23 -23.71
CA LEU A 890 -7.03 -37.30 -22.73
C LEU A 890 -8.13 -36.48 -22.02
N PRO A 891 -7.85 -35.92 -20.84
CA PRO A 891 -8.80 -35.08 -20.12
C PRO A 891 -9.23 -33.84 -20.92
N PRO A 892 -10.49 -33.40 -20.79
CA PRO A 892 -11.04 -32.31 -21.62
C PRO A 892 -10.38 -30.95 -21.38
N ARG A 893 -10.05 -30.60 -20.13
CA ARG A 893 -9.45 -29.30 -19.76
C ARG A 893 -7.92 -29.27 -19.82
N LEU A 894 -7.30 -30.25 -20.47
CA LEU A 894 -5.85 -30.32 -20.55
C LEU A 894 -5.30 -29.13 -21.36
N GLN A 895 -4.38 -28.39 -20.74
CA GLN A 895 -3.70 -27.23 -21.34
C GLN A 895 -2.31 -27.61 -21.87
N TYR A 896 -1.70 -28.63 -21.27
CA TYR A 896 -0.37 -29.06 -21.66
C TYR A 896 -0.27 -30.58 -21.57
N PHE A 897 0.07 -31.19 -22.69
CA PHE A 897 0.40 -32.60 -22.83
C PHE A 897 1.78 -32.71 -23.46
N ASP A 898 2.70 -33.44 -22.83
CA ASP A 898 4.02 -33.66 -23.41
C ASP A 898 4.44 -35.13 -23.33
N ALA A 899 4.52 -35.78 -24.48
CA ALA A 899 4.99 -37.13 -24.70
C ALA A 899 6.33 -37.17 -25.45
N HIS A 900 7.12 -36.10 -25.41
CA HIS A 900 8.38 -36.03 -26.14
C HIS A 900 9.30 -37.22 -25.85
N GLY A 901 9.83 -37.83 -26.92
CA GLY A 901 10.78 -38.95 -26.82
C GLY A 901 10.16 -40.28 -26.39
N CYS A 902 8.85 -40.49 -26.61
CA CYS A 902 8.21 -41.79 -26.47
C CYS A 902 8.35 -42.62 -27.76
N ASP A 903 9.51 -43.24 -27.98
CA ASP A 903 9.85 -43.92 -29.24
C ASP A 903 8.93 -45.10 -29.61
N SER A 904 8.29 -45.74 -28.63
CA SER A 904 7.37 -46.86 -28.86
C SER A 904 5.93 -46.43 -29.14
N LEU A 905 5.62 -45.14 -29.10
CA LEU A 905 4.25 -44.65 -29.22
C LEU A 905 3.76 -44.81 -30.67
N GLU A 906 2.74 -45.64 -30.85
CA GLU A 906 2.17 -45.99 -32.15
C GLU A 906 0.80 -45.32 -32.35
N THR A 907 -0.09 -45.40 -31.33
CA THR A 907 -1.50 -45.00 -31.46
C THR A 907 -1.89 -43.88 -30.50
N VAL A 908 -2.83 -43.03 -30.95
CA VAL A 908 -3.48 -41.99 -30.15
C VAL A 908 -4.99 -42.10 -30.32
N ALA A 909 -5.74 -41.95 -29.24
CA ALA A 909 -7.20 -42.02 -29.26
C ALA A 909 -7.84 -41.02 -30.24
N ASN A 910 -8.99 -41.41 -30.80
CA ASN A 910 -9.82 -40.57 -31.66
C ASN A 910 -11.22 -40.40 -31.04
N PRO A 911 -11.63 -39.17 -30.65
CA PRO A 911 -10.84 -37.94 -30.64
C PRO A 911 -9.75 -37.96 -29.54
N VAL A 912 -8.70 -37.15 -29.70
CA VAL A 912 -7.59 -37.05 -28.74
C VAL A 912 -8.08 -36.64 -27.34
N ALA A 913 -9.06 -35.73 -27.27
CA ALA A 913 -9.82 -35.38 -26.06
C ALA A 913 -11.25 -34.96 -26.44
N LEU A 914 -12.19 -35.02 -25.48
CA LEU A 914 -13.57 -34.56 -25.68
C LEU A 914 -13.72 -33.04 -25.41
N SER A 915 -14.71 -32.44 -26.08
CA SER A 915 -15.07 -31.01 -25.96
C SER A 915 -15.97 -30.75 -24.75
N VAL A 916 -15.73 -29.65 -24.02
CA VAL A 916 -16.65 -29.16 -22.97
C VAL A 916 -16.82 -27.63 -23.08
N LEU A 917 -18.00 -27.09 -22.75
CA LEU A 917 -18.40 -25.67 -22.87
C LEU A 917 -17.57 -24.65 -22.04
N SER A 918 -16.41 -25.05 -21.52
CA SER A 918 -15.54 -24.24 -20.65
C SER A 918 -14.10 -24.75 -20.70
N ASP A 919 -13.53 -24.80 -21.91
CA ASP A 919 -12.16 -25.22 -22.12
C ASP A 919 -11.20 -24.02 -21.91
N PRO A 920 -9.94 -24.29 -21.54
CA PRO A 920 -8.92 -23.26 -21.49
C PRO A 920 -8.44 -22.92 -22.91
N ILE A 921 -8.30 -21.61 -23.15
CA ILE A 921 -7.89 -21.01 -24.44
C ILE A 921 -6.52 -21.52 -24.91
N HIS A 922 -5.61 -21.82 -23.97
CA HIS A 922 -4.27 -22.32 -24.26
C HIS A 922 -4.18 -23.85 -24.18
N ALA A 923 -3.67 -24.49 -25.24
CA ALA A 923 -3.48 -25.93 -25.33
C ALA A 923 -2.26 -26.35 -26.16
N THR A 924 -1.28 -26.98 -25.53
CA THR A 924 -0.06 -27.47 -26.21
C THR A 924 0.05 -28.98 -26.10
N PHE A 925 0.17 -29.66 -27.23
CA PHE A 925 0.31 -31.11 -27.32
C PHE A 925 1.61 -31.48 -28.03
N ASN A 926 2.58 -31.98 -27.29
CA ASN A 926 3.91 -32.29 -27.80
C ASN A 926 4.11 -33.81 -27.92
N PHE A 927 4.25 -34.30 -29.15
CA PHE A 927 4.60 -35.69 -29.50
C PHE A 927 5.95 -35.77 -30.24
N SER A 928 6.81 -34.76 -30.10
CA SER A 928 8.11 -34.77 -30.76
C SER A 928 8.91 -36.02 -30.40
N ASN A 929 9.66 -36.56 -31.38
CA ASN A 929 10.45 -37.80 -31.22
C ASN A 929 9.60 -39.04 -30.87
N CYS A 930 8.32 -39.07 -31.23
CA CYS A 930 7.49 -40.29 -31.20
C CYS A 930 7.51 -40.96 -32.58
N ASN A 931 8.65 -41.53 -32.96
CA ASN A 931 8.94 -41.91 -34.35
C ASN A 931 8.08 -43.06 -34.91
N LYS A 932 7.43 -43.84 -34.05
CA LYS A 932 6.56 -44.96 -34.44
C LYS A 932 5.08 -44.59 -34.58
N LEU A 933 4.71 -43.31 -34.43
CA LEU A 933 3.33 -42.88 -34.65
C LEU A 933 2.86 -43.31 -36.03
N ASP A 934 1.77 -44.09 -36.07
CA ASP A 934 1.15 -44.53 -37.30
C ASP A 934 0.46 -43.35 -38.02
N GLN A 935 0.00 -43.59 -39.24
CA GLN A 935 -0.61 -42.52 -40.04
C GLN A 935 -1.97 -42.09 -39.44
N ASP A 936 -2.77 -43.04 -38.96
CA ASP A 936 -4.06 -42.78 -38.34
C ASP A 936 -3.92 -41.88 -37.09
N ALA A 937 -2.92 -42.11 -36.26
CA ALA A 937 -2.61 -41.31 -35.07
C ALA A 937 -2.18 -39.89 -35.46
N LYS A 938 -1.36 -39.73 -36.50
CA LYS A 938 -1.00 -38.41 -37.03
C LYS A 938 -2.23 -37.66 -37.55
N ASP A 939 -3.09 -38.35 -38.29
CA ASP A 939 -4.33 -37.77 -38.82
C ASP A 939 -5.31 -37.40 -37.70
N ASN A 940 -5.39 -38.19 -36.64
CA ASN A 940 -6.17 -37.90 -35.43
C ASN A 940 -5.65 -36.66 -34.70
N ILE A 941 -4.33 -36.54 -34.54
CA ILE A 941 -3.68 -35.36 -33.94
C ILE A 941 -3.98 -34.11 -34.78
N ILE A 942 -3.75 -34.17 -36.10
CA ILE A 942 -4.01 -33.06 -37.04
C ILE A 942 -5.49 -32.64 -36.98
N SER A 943 -6.40 -33.62 -37.03
CA SER A 943 -7.85 -33.38 -37.01
C SER A 943 -8.29 -32.71 -35.71
N TYR A 944 -7.75 -33.16 -34.58
CA TYR A 944 -8.04 -32.58 -33.28
C TYR A 944 -7.49 -31.15 -33.15
N THR A 945 -6.26 -30.88 -33.59
CA THR A 945 -5.68 -29.54 -33.60
C THR A 945 -6.51 -28.58 -34.46
N ARG A 946 -6.90 -29.01 -35.67
CA ARG A 946 -7.77 -28.23 -36.57
C ARG A 946 -9.12 -27.92 -35.93
N TRP A 947 -9.79 -28.95 -35.41
CA TRP A 947 -11.09 -28.80 -34.76
C TRP A 947 -11.02 -27.85 -33.56
N ARG A 948 -9.98 -27.95 -32.74
CA ARG A 948 -9.79 -27.07 -31.57
C ARG A 948 -9.58 -25.62 -32.02
N SER A 949 -8.75 -25.36 -33.04
CA SER A 949 -8.57 -24.01 -33.61
C SER A 949 -9.85 -23.38 -34.14
N GLN A 950 -10.76 -24.17 -34.70
CA GLN A 950 -12.06 -23.70 -35.18
C GLN A 950 -13.07 -23.41 -34.05
N SER A 951 -12.88 -24.00 -32.86
CA SER A 951 -13.84 -23.96 -31.76
C SER A 951 -13.60 -22.83 -30.74
N VAL A 952 -12.51 -22.07 -30.88
CA VAL A 952 -12.04 -21.06 -29.89
C VAL A 952 -12.83 -19.73 -29.92
N LEU A 953 -13.66 -19.47 -30.94
CA LEU A 953 -14.37 -18.19 -31.12
C LEU A 953 -15.27 -17.81 -29.93
N ASP A 954 -16.06 -18.76 -29.41
CA ASP A 954 -16.97 -18.53 -28.28
C ASP A 954 -16.22 -18.19 -26.97
N GLU A 955 -14.98 -18.66 -26.82
CA GLU A 955 -14.15 -18.43 -25.65
C GLU A 955 -13.43 -17.07 -25.71
N LEU A 956 -12.97 -16.66 -26.90
CA LEU A 956 -12.35 -15.35 -27.14
C LEU A 956 -13.29 -14.18 -26.80
N THR A 957 -14.60 -14.31 -27.06
CA THR A 957 -15.59 -13.28 -26.71
C THR A 957 -15.75 -13.03 -25.22
N ARG A 958 -15.32 -13.97 -24.36
CA ARG A 958 -15.38 -13.86 -22.89
C ARG A 958 -14.04 -13.48 -22.27
N TYR A 959 -12.97 -13.40 -23.07
CA TYR A 959 -11.60 -13.22 -22.62
C TYR A 959 -11.18 -11.74 -22.69
N ASN A 960 -10.97 -11.11 -21.54
CA ASN A 960 -10.48 -9.72 -21.41
C ASN A 960 -8.97 -9.64 -21.12
N GLY A 961 -8.17 -10.67 -21.44
CA GLY A 961 -6.73 -10.71 -21.14
C GLY A 961 -5.86 -9.97 -22.18
N GLY A 962 -4.68 -9.48 -21.76
CA GLY A 962 -3.66 -8.76 -22.56
C GLY A 962 -3.07 -9.55 -23.75
N LEU A 963 -2.09 -8.97 -24.47
CA LEU A 963 -1.39 -9.59 -25.61
C LEU A 963 -0.72 -10.92 -25.22
N VAL A 964 -0.84 -11.97 -26.03
CA VAL A 964 -0.13 -13.24 -25.80
C VAL A 964 0.92 -13.48 -26.90
N LEU A 965 2.18 -13.71 -26.50
CA LEU A 965 3.34 -13.91 -27.40
C LEU A 965 3.57 -15.37 -27.82
N GLU A 966 2.70 -16.30 -27.40
CA GLU A 966 2.76 -17.73 -27.72
C GLU A 966 1.48 -18.18 -28.44
N ALA A 967 1.57 -19.18 -29.32
CA ALA A 967 0.40 -19.74 -29.99
C ALA A 967 -0.62 -20.25 -28.94
N LEU A 968 -1.91 -19.95 -29.16
CA LEU A 968 -2.99 -20.42 -28.31
C LEU A 968 -3.10 -21.93 -28.33
N ILE A 969 -2.97 -22.53 -29.52
CA ILE A 969 -2.94 -23.98 -29.68
C ILE A 969 -1.63 -24.34 -30.37
N GLY A 970 -0.88 -25.26 -29.78
CA GLY A 970 0.38 -25.76 -30.32
C GLY A 970 0.37 -27.28 -30.41
N THR A 971 0.90 -27.83 -31.49
CA THR A 971 1.05 -29.28 -31.64
C THR A 971 2.33 -29.62 -32.40
N CYS A 972 3.05 -30.66 -31.96
CA CYS A 972 4.25 -31.14 -32.63
C CYS A 972 4.27 -32.66 -32.72
N PHE A 973 4.64 -33.22 -33.86
CA PHE A 973 4.80 -34.67 -34.08
C PHE A 973 5.79 -34.95 -35.24
N PRO A 974 6.40 -36.16 -35.32
CA PRO A 974 7.27 -36.51 -36.44
C PRO A 974 6.54 -36.60 -37.78
N GLY A 975 7.09 -35.97 -38.80
CA GLY A 975 6.52 -35.93 -40.15
C GLY A 975 7.30 -35.02 -41.09
N TRP A 976 6.99 -35.08 -42.38
CA TRP A 976 7.76 -34.41 -43.44
C TRP A 976 6.88 -33.59 -44.41
N GLU A 977 5.58 -33.50 -44.12
CA GLU A 977 4.60 -32.78 -44.94
C GLU A 977 3.80 -31.79 -44.12
N VAL A 978 3.46 -30.67 -44.76
CA VAL A 978 2.50 -29.70 -44.25
C VAL A 978 1.09 -30.28 -44.46
N PRO A 979 0.23 -30.36 -43.43
CA PRO A 979 -1.09 -30.98 -43.52
C PRO A 979 -1.98 -30.43 -44.64
N ALA A 980 -2.86 -31.28 -45.17
CA ALA A 980 -3.67 -30.97 -46.35
C ALA A 980 -4.64 -29.79 -46.18
N TRP A 981 -5.01 -29.46 -44.94
CA TRP A 981 -5.95 -28.37 -44.66
C TRP A 981 -5.33 -26.97 -44.72
N PHE A 982 -3.99 -26.85 -44.82
CA PHE A 982 -3.34 -25.55 -45.03
C PHE A 982 -3.50 -25.10 -46.49
N SER A 983 -4.12 -23.93 -46.69
CA SER A 983 -4.45 -23.38 -48.01
C SER A 983 -3.23 -22.87 -48.77
N HIS A 984 -2.20 -22.38 -48.07
CA HIS A 984 -0.94 -21.97 -48.68
C HIS A 984 0.21 -22.81 -48.10
N ARG A 985 1.11 -23.25 -48.99
CA ARG A 985 2.29 -24.05 -48.63
C ARG A 985 3.48 -23.59 -49.48
N ALA A 986 4.67 -23.60 -48.90
CA ALA A 986 5.91 -23.26 -49.58
C ALA A 986 7.04 -24.20 -49.13
N SER A 987 8.06 -24.33 -49.99
CA SER A 987 9.34 -24.94 -49.63
C SER A 987 10.24 -23.84 -49.03
N GLY A 988 10.90 -24.15 -47.91
CA GLY A 988 11.72 -23.20 -47.14
C GLY A 988 10.99 -22.55 -45.96
N SER A 989 11.62 -21.55 -45.35
CA SER A 989 11.17 -20.86 -44.13
C SER A 989 10.20 -19.70 -44.37
N VAL A 990 10.01 -19.25 -45.62
CA VAL A 990 9.26 -18.03 -45.94
C VAL A 990 8.08 -18.32 -46.87
N LEU A 991 6.93 -17.70 -46.59
CA LEU A 991 5.71 -17.79 -47.39
C LEU A 991 5.04 -16.42 -47.51
N ASN A 992 4.61 -16.04 -48.72
CA ASN A 992 3.96 -14.76 -48.99
C ASN A 992 2.53 -14.98 -49.52
N PRO A 993 1.52 -15.26 -48.67
CA PRO A 993 0.18 -15.57 -49.16
C PRO A 993 -0.56 -14.29 -49.56
N LYS A 994 -1.36 -14.40 -50.63
CA LYS A 994 -2.33 -13.36 -51.01
C LYS A 994 -3.65 -13.63 -50.30
N LEU A 995 -4.15 -12.64 -49.58
CA LEU A 995 -5.38 -12.78 -48.81
C LEU A 995 -6.60 -12.53 -49.70
N PRO A 996 -7.68 -13.33 -49.57
CA PRO A 996 -8.89 -13.11 -50.36
C PRO A 996 -9.61 -11.82 -49.92
N PRO A 997 -10.42 -11.19 -50.80
CA PRO A 997 -11.26 -10.07 -50.41
C PRO A 997 -12.20 -10.46 -49.25
N HIS A 998 -12.33 -9.61 -48.23
CA HIS A 998 -13.19 -9.83 -47.05
C HIS A 998 -12.84 -11.05 -46.19
N TRP A 999 -11.57 -11.46 -46.18
CA TRP A 999 -11.10 -12.59 -45.38
C TRP A 999 -11.34 -12.47 -43.86
N CYS A 1000 -11.55 -11.25 -43.35
CA CYS A 1000 -11.70 -10.89 -41.94
C CYS A 1000 -13.17 -10.84 -41.47
N ASP A 1001 -14.02 -11.73 -41.94
CA ASP A 1001 -15.44 -11.75 -41.58
C ASP A 1001 -15.69 -12.03 -40.07
N ASN A 1002 -16.96 -12.07 -39.65
CA ASN A 1002 -17.33 -12.34 -38.25
C ASN A 1002 -17.12 -13.81 -37.81
N LYS A 1003 -16.82 -14.71 -38.75
CA LYS A 1003 -16.49 -16.12 -38.48
C LYS A 1003 -14.99 -16.32 -38.35
N PHE A 1004 -14.16 -15.38 -38.81
CA PHE A 1004 -12.71 -15.46 -38.71
C PHE A 1004 -12.25 -15.54 -37.24
N THR A 1005 -11.56 -16.63 -36.89
CA THR A 1005 -11.10 -16.90 -35.52
C THR A 1005 -9.62 -16.57 -35.32
N GLY A 1006 -8.81 -16.69 -36.36
CA GLY A 1006 -7.36 -16.49 -36.30
C GLY A 1006 -6.64 -17.18 -37.46
N ILE A 1007 -5.32 -17.28 -37.36
CA ILE A 1007 -4.48 -17.92 -38.39
C ILE A 1007 -3.86 -19.22 -37.88
N GLY A 1008 -3.80 -20.21 -38.76
CA GLY A 1008 -3.05 -21.44 -38.59
C GLY A 1008 -1.67 -21.32 -39.23
N LEU A 1009 -0.65 -21.71 -38.48
CA LEU A 1009 0.75 -21.69 -38.88
C LEU A 1009 1.31 -23.10 -38.83
N CYS A 1010 2.09 -23.48 -39.84
CA CYS A 1010 2.76 -24.77 -39.88
C CYS A 1010 4.20 -24.64 -40.36
N ALA A 1011 5.11 -25.39 -39.75
CA ALA A 1011 6.48 -25.56 -40.26
C ALA A 1011 6.95 -27.00 -40.11
N VAL A 1012 7.73 -27.47 -41.08
CA VAL A 1012 8.43 -28.76 -41.04
C VAL A 1012 9.89 -28.47 -40.83
N ILE A 1013 10.44 -28.95 -39.72
CA ILE A 1013 11.84 -28.77 -39.36
C ILE A 1013 12.58 -30.07 -39.60
N VAL A 1014 13.74 -29.99 -40.26
CA VAL A 1014 14.72 -31.06 -40.38
C VAL A 1014 15.88 -30.76 -39.42
N PHE A 1015 16.29 -31.79 -38.69
CA PHE A 1015 17.41 -31.73 -37.76
C PHE A 1015 18.58 -32.48 -38.39
N ASP A 1016 19.50 -31.75 -39.04
CA ASP A 1016 20.68 -32.34 -39.70
C ASP A 1016 21.95 -32.05 -38.89
N GLY A 1017 22.58 -33.11 -38.36
CA GLY A 1017 23.74 -32.98 -37.48
C GLY A 1017 23.48 -32.27 -36.14
N TYR A 1018 22.22 -32.15 -35.72
CA TYR A 1018 21.86 -31.51 -34.45
C TYR A 1018 22.31 -32.37 -33.27
N HIS A 1019 23.48 -32.03 -32.71
CA HIS A 1019 23.94 -32.54 -31.44
C HIS A 1019 23.44 -31.63 -30.32
N ASN A 1020 22.60 -32.20 -29.47
CA ASN A 1020 21.84 -31.59 -28.37
C ASN A 1020 22.71 -30.94 -27.27
N GLN A 1021 23.47 -29.90 -27.61
CA GLN A 1021 24.27 -29.08 -26.69
C GLN A 1021 23.44 -27.94 -26.05
N ARG A 1022 22.31 -27.56 -26.66
CA ARG A 1022 21.44 -26.46 -26.22
C ARG A 1022 20.13 -27.00 -25.65
N LYS A 1023 19.74 -26.53 -24.46
CA LYS A 1023 18.67 -27.12 -23.62
C LYS A 1023 17.23 -26.83 -24.09
N ARG A 1024 17.03 -26.07 -25.18
CA ARG A 1024 15.71 -25.59 -25.61
C ARG A 1024 15.67 -25.37 -27.13
N VAL A 1025 14.57 -25.79 -27.76
CA VAL A 1025 14.25 -25.54 -29.17
C VAL A 1025 12.90 -24.84 -29.24
N LEU A 1026 12.84 -23.68 -29.90
CA LEU A 1026 11.63 -22.90 -30.11
C LEU A 1026 11.49 -22.56 -31.60
N LEU A 1027 10.30 -22.79 -32.15
CA LEU A 1027 9.91 -22.30 -33.47
C LEU A 1027 9.21 -20.96 -33.32
N LYS A 1028 9.86 -19.90 -33.78
CA LYS A 1028 9.28 -18.56 -33.89
C LYS A 1028 8.73 -18.35 -35.29
N CYS A 1029 7.63 -17.59 -35.36
CA CYS A 1029 7.03 -17.16 -36.61
C CYS A 1029 6.86 -15.64 -36.58
N ASN A 1030 7.49 -14.97 -37.54
CA ASN A 1030 7.35 -13.55 -37.81
C ASN A 1030 6.31 -13.37 -38.91
N CYS A 1031 5.20 -12.71 -38.59
CA CYS A 1031 4.14 -12.40 -39.54
C CYS A 1031 4.15 -10.90 -39.82
N GLU A 1032 4.14 -10.53 -41.10
CA GLU A 1032 3.99 -9.16 -41.59
C GLU A 1032 2.76 -9.07 -42.50
N PHE A 1033 1.78 -8.26 -42.12
CA PHE A 1033 0.59 -7.98 -42.92
C PHE A 1033 0.77 -6.62 -43.60
N LYS A 1034 0.64 -6.59 -44.92
CA LYS A 1034 0.82 -5.38 -45.74
C LYS A 1034 -0.52 -4.84 -46.20
N ASN A 1035 -0.73 -3.55 -45.97
CA ASN A 1035 -1.88 -2.78 -46.40
C ASN A 1035 -1.68 -2.23 -47.82
N GLU A 1036 -2.77 -1.86 -48.49
CA GLU A 1036 -2.74 -1.26 -49.83
C GLU A 1036 -1.97 0.08 -49.89
N ASP A 1037 -1.90 0.81 -48.77
CA ASP A 1037 -1.19 2.09 -48.64
C ASP A 1037 0.34 1.93 -48.43
N GLY A 1038 0.83 0.68 -48.31
CA GLY A 1038 2.23 0.36 -48.07
C GLY A 1038 2.64 0.30 -46.59
N SER A 1039 1.73 0.57 -45.66
CA SER A 1039 1.96 0.32 -44.23
C SER A 1039 1.96 -1.18 -43.92
N SER A 1040 2.72 -1.61 -42.90
CA SER A 1040 2.74 -3.02 -42.49
C SER A 1040 2.67 -3.23 -40.98
N ASN A 1041 1.83 -4.19 -40.58
CA ASN A 1041 1.68 -4.62 -39.19
C ASN A 1041 2.48 -5.90 -38.98
N ARG A 1042 3.37 -5.89 -37.99
CA ARG A 1042 4.26 -7.02 -37.70
C ARG A 1042 3.99 -7.58 -36.31
N PHE A 1043 3.98 -8.90 -36.21
CA PHE A 1043 4.02 -9.59 -34.93
C PHE A 1043 4.85 -10.85 -34.99
N CYS A 1044 5.39 -11.24 -33.84
CA CYS A 1044 6.12 -12.49 -33.65
C CYS A 1044 5.35 -13.37 -32.68
N CYS A 1045 5.21 -14.65 -32.99
CA CYS A 1045 4.64 -15.63 -32.06
C CYS A 1045 5.48 -16.91 -32.02
N THR A 1046 5.52 -17.55 -30.85
CA THR A 1046 6.12 -18.88 -30.71
C THR A 1046 5.08 -19.94 -31.09
N VAL A 1047 5.33 -20.67 -32.17
CA VAL A 1047 4.43 -21.70 -32.73
C VAL A 1047 4.45 -22.97 -31.88
N GLY A 1048 5.62 -23.32 -31.35
CA GLY A 1048 5.82 -24.49 -30.51
C GLY A 1048 7.30 -24.69 -30.18
N GLY A 1049 7.58 -25.66 -29.32
CA GLY A 1049 8.94 -25.97 -28.91
C GLY A 1049 8.98 -26.95 -27.75
N TRP A 1050 10.19 -27.39 -27.40
CA TRP A 1050 10.44 -28.24 -26.25
C TRP A 1050 11.73 -27.85 -25.54
N SER A 1051 11.88 -28.34 -24.32
CA SER A 1051 13.09 -28.18 -23.52
C SER A 1051 13.57 -29.53 -23.00
N GLU A 1052 14.88 -29.71 -22.98
CA GLU A 1052 15.54 -30.92 -22.54
C GLU A 1052 16.10 -30.76 -21.12
N PRO A 1053 15.70 -31.62 -20.16
CA PRO A 1053 16.13 -31.50 -18.77
C PRO A 1053 17.50 -32.16 -18.45
N SER A 1054 18.24 -32.71 -19.42
CA SER A 1054 19.39 -33.60 -19.16
C SER A 1054 20.69 -33.23 -19.88
N ASN A 1055 21.85 -33.66 -19.33
CA ASN A 1055 23.17 -33.58 -19.99
C ASN A 1055 23.42 -34.76 -20.97
N THR A 1056 22.44 -35.63 -21.19
CA THR A 1056 22.58 -36.71 -22.18
C THR A 1056 22.21 -36.18 -23.56
N SER A 1057 23.21 -36.00 -24.42
CA SER A 1057 23.00 -35.63 -25.82
C SER A 1057 22.23 -36.73 -26.53
N ARG A 1058 20.98 -36.47 -26.94
CA ARG A 1058 20.20 -37.38 -27.77
C ARG A 1058 20.10 -36.82 -29.18
N GLU A 1059 20.32 -37.68 -30.16
CA GLU A 1059 20.28 -37.30 -31.57
C GLU A 1059 18.81 -37.25 -32.04
N ILE A 1060 18.42 -36.10 -32.61
CA ILE A 1060 17.12 -35.94 -33.26
C ILE A 1060 17.35 -36.17 -34.75
N VAL A 1061 16.91 -37.33 -35.25
CA VAL A 1061 17.22 -37.77 -36.62
C VAL A 1061 16.04 -37.58 -37.59
N SER A 1062 14.80 -37.51 -37.07
CA SER A 1062 13.59 -37.37 -37.89
C SER A 1062 13.23 -35.90 -38.13
N SER A 1063 12.49 -35.61 -39.19
CA SER A 1063 11.81 -34.31 -39.34
C SER A 1063 10.54 -34.23 -38.49
N HIS A 1064 10.16 -33.02 -38.08
CA HIS A 1064 8.99 -32.77 -37.24
C HIS A 1064 8.10 -31.70 -37.84
N VAL A 1065 6.80 -31.92 -37.74
CA VAL A 1065 5.76 -30.97 -38.09
C VAL A 1065 5.36 -30.22 -36.83
N PHE A 1066 5.38 -28.90 -36.90
CA PHE A 1066 4.85 -27.99 -35.89
C PHE A 1066 3.62 -27.30 -36.44
N ILE A 1067 2.54 -27.31 -35.66
CA ILE A 1067 1.29 -26.63 -35.97
C ILE A 1067 0.98 -25.68 -34.82
N GLY A 1068 0.74 -24.41 -35.13
CA GLY A 1068 0.33 -23.39 -34.17
C GLY A 1068 -0.90 -22.64 -34.64
N PHE A 1069 -1.71 -22.16 -33.71
CA PHE A 1069 -2.83 -21.27 -33.96
C PHE A 1069 -2.72 -20.02 -33.10
N THR A 1070 -2.86 -18.85 -33.73
CA THR A 1070 -2.88 -17.55 -33.05
C THR A 1070 -4.18 -16.81 -33.34
N SER A 1071 -4.71 -16.08 -32.35
CA SER A 1071 -6.06 -15.52 -32.42
C SER A 1071 -6.14 -14.21 -33.18
N ARG A 1072 -7.37 -13.87 -33.62
CA ARG A 1072 -7.69 -12.52 -34.12
C ARG A 1072 -7.39 -11.40 -33.11
N LEU A 1073 -7.51 -11.64 -31.80
CA LEU A 1073 -7.25 -10.61 -30.77
C LEU A 1073 -5.78 -10.22 -30.69
N ASP A 1074 -4.87 -11.18 -30.88
CA ASP A 1074 -3.42 -10.94 -30.93
C ASP A 1074 -3.03 -10.17 -32.20
N ILE A 1075 -3.82 -10.30 -33.27
CA ILE A 1075 -3.67 -9.58 -34.54
C ILE A 1075 -4.22 -8.13 -34.43
N ASN A 1076 -5.40 -7.95 -33.80
CA ASN A 1076 -6.11 -6.67 -33.72
C ASN A 1076 -5.50 -5.67 -32.71
N LYS A 1077 -4.85 -6.12 -31.63
CA LYS A 1077 -4.28 -5.21 -30.60
C LYS A 1077 -3.03 -4.45 -31.06
N ILE A 1078 -2.58 -4.67 -32.30
CA ILE A 1078 -1.44 -3.99 -32.92
C ILE A 1078 -1.92 -2.81 -33.79
N SER A 1079 -3.22 -2.78 -34.16
CA SER A 1079 -3.86 -1.65 -34.84
C SER A 1079 -4.67 -0.82 -33.84
N GLU A 1080 -4.23 0.39 -33.51
CA GLU A 1080 -4.98 1.32 -32.64
C GLU A 1080 -6.17 2.01 -33.35
N GLU A 1081 -6.46 1.71 -34.63
CA GLU A 1081 -7.50 2.38 -35.40
C GLU A 1081 -8.34 1.41 -36.28
N ASP A 1082 -9.66 1.42 -36.05
CA ASP A 1082 -10.82 1.03 -36.86
C ASP A 1082 -10.97 -0.35 -37.57
N ASP A 1083 -12.23 -0.78 -37.64
CA ASP A 1083 -12.79 -2.12 -37.89
C ASP A 1083 -12.79 -2.63 -39.36
N GLU A 1084 -12.01 -2.05 -40.28
CA GLU A 1084 -11.94 -2.52 -41.68
C GLU A 1084 -10.56 -3.11 -42.03
N CYS A 1085 -10.49 -4.41 -42.29
CA CYS A 1085 -9.22 -5.08 -42.61
C CYS A 1085 -8.82 -4.82 -44.08
N VAL A 1086 -7.81 -3.96 -44.28
CA VAL A 1086 -7.30 -3.53 -45.60
C VAL A 1086 -6.07 -4.34 -46.07
N CYS A 1087 -5.68 -5.39 -45.35
CA CYS A 1087 -4.49 -6.17 -45.71
C CYS A 1087 -4.75 -7.07 -46.94
N THR A 1088 -3.93 -6.90 -47.98
CA THR A 1088 -4.02 -7.66 -49.24
C THR A 1088 -2.95 -8.74 -49.37
N GLU A 1089 -1.81 -8.54 -48.69
CA GLU A 1089 -0.68 -9.46 -48.70
C GLU A 1089 -0.18 -9.74 -47.29
N THR A 1090 0.34 -10.95 -47.07
CA THR A 1090 1.04 -11.33 -45.85
C THR A 1090 2.42 -11.86 -46.21
N SER A 1091 3.39 -11.73 -45.30
CA SER A 1091 4.67 -12.42 -45.32
C SER A 1091 4.81 -13.16 -44.00
N VAL A 1092 5.15 -14.44 -44.06
CA VAL A 1092 5.28 -15.34 -42.92
C VAL A 1092 6.66 -15.97 -42.99
N GLU A 1093 7.48 -15.72 -41.98
CA GLU A 1093 8.85 -16.23 -41.88
C GLU A 1093 9.02 -17.04 -40.58
N PHE A 1094 9.56 -18.25 -40.70
CA PHE A 1094 9.79 -19.16 -39.59
C PHE A 1094 11.28 -19.25 -39.25
N GLU A 1095 11.60 -19.17 -37.96
CA GLU A 1095 12.96 -19.22 -37.45
C GLU A 1095 13.03 -20.19 -36.26
N VAL A 1096 14.13 -20.95 -36.16
CA VAL A 1096 14.37 -21.88 -35.06
C VAL A 1096 15.40 -21.28 -34.10
N THR A 1097 14.99 -21.04 -32.85
CA THR A 1097 15.81 -20.35 -31.85
C THR A 1097 15.85 -21.11 -30.52
N ASP A 1098 16.84 -20.86 -29.68
CA ASP A 1098 16.87 -21.37 -28.29
C ASP A 1098 16.26 -20.38 -27.27
N GLY A 1099 15.77 -19.24 -27.76
CA GLY A 1099 15.28 -18.11 -26.98
C GLY A 1099 16.21 -16.89 -27.03
N MET A 1100 17.50 -17.07 -27.34
CA MET A 1100 18.51 -16.00 -27.43
C MET A 1100 19.14 -15.91 -28.83
N GLU A 1101 19.44 -17.05 -29.45
CA GLU A 1101 20.09 -17.13 -30.78
C GLU A 1101 19.44 -18.20 -31.67
N GLU A 1102 19.65 -18.07 -32.98
CA GLU A 1102 19.29 -19.07 -33.99
C GLU A 1102 20.07 -20.38 -33.78
N ILE A 1103 19.40 -21.52 -33.95
CA ILE A 1103 19.99 -22.85 -33.73
C ILE A 1103 20.60 -23.38 -35.03
N ARG A 1104 21.92 -23.58 -35.06
CA ARG A 1104 22.62 -24.24 -36.19
C ARG A 1104 22.26 -25.72 -36.27
N GLY A 1105 22.03 -26.24 -37.48
CA GLY A 1105 21.67 -27.65 -37.73
C GLY A 1105 20.17 -27.95 -37.68
N CYS A 1106 19.32 -26.92 -37.57
CA CYS A 1106 17.86 -27.02 -37.69
C CYS A 1106 17.40 -26.17 -38.88
N GLU A 1107 16.77 -26.77 -39.88
CA GLU A 1107 16.29 -26.04 -41.07
C GLU A 1107 14.78 -26.21 -41.26
N VAL A 1108 14.07 -25.11 -41.51
CA VAL A 1108 12.66 -25.15 -41.93
C VAL A 1108 12.61 -25.45 -43.42
N VAL A 1109 12.24 -26.69 -43.77
CA VAL A 1109 12.24 -27.16 -45.16
C VAL A 1109 10.91 -26.95 -45.88
N LYS A 1110 9.82 -26.85 -45.12
CA LYS A 1110 8.48 -26.54 -45.64
C LYS A 1110 7.72 -25.71 -44.61
N CYS A 1111 6.86 -24.83 -45.08
CA CYS A 1111 5.97 -24.06 -44.22
C CYS A 1111 4.57 -23.94 -44.81
N GLY A 1112 3.60 -23.62 -43.96
CA GLY A 1112 2.19 -23.53 -44.29
C GLY A 1112 1.48 -22.41 -43.54
N PHE A 1113 0.48 -21.83 -44.21
CA PHE A 1113 -0.36 -20.77 -43.69
C PHE A 1113 -1.82 -21.02 -44.11
N SER A 1114 -2.75 -20.82 -43.18
CA SER A 1114 -4.18 -20.87 -43.47
C SER A 1114 -4.96 -19.92 -42.57
N LEU A 1115 -6.00 -19.31 -43.13
CA LEU A 1115 -7.01 -18.61 -42.34
C LEU A 1115 -7.94 -19.66 -41.70
N VAL A 1116 -8.35 -19.43 -40.46
CA VAL A 1116 -9.24 -20.33 -39.71
C VAL A 1116 -10.54 -19.61 -39.40
N TYR A 1117 -11.65 -20.30 -39.69
CA TYR A 1117 -13.01 -19.79 -39.51
C TYR A 1117 -13.81 -20.73 -38.61
N ALA A 1118 -14.75 -20.16 -37.86
CA ALA A 1118 -15.71 -20.90 -37.06
C ALA A 1118 -16.71 -21.65 -37.97
N PRO A 1119 -17.19 -22.85 -37.56
CA PRO A 1119 -18.10 -23.66 -38.37
C PRO A 1119 -19.48 -23.01 -38.53
N GLU A 1120 -20.13 -23.20 -39.69
CA GLU A 1120 -21.38 -22.52 -40.08
C GLU A 1120 -22.66 -23.04 -39.37
N GLU A 1121 -22.63 -24.21 -38.72
CA GLU A 1121 -23.78 -24.78 -38.01
C GLU A 1121 -23.37 -25.35 -36.63
N ARG A 1122 -24.00 -24.89 -35.54
CA ARG A 1122 -23.85 -25.48 -34.18
C ARG A 1122 -24.59 -26.83 -34.03
N GLY A 1123 -25.00 -27.46 -35.11
CA GLY A 1123 -25.68 -28.75 -35.13
C GLY A 1123 -24.86 -29.82 -35.84
N ASN A 1124 -24.38 -30.82 -35.09
CA ASN A 1124 -23.79 -32.08 -35.57
C ASN A 1124 -22.32 -32.05 -36.04
N ILE A 1125 -21.39 -32.02 -35.07
CA ILE A 1125 -19.97 -32.34 -35.30
C ILE A 1125 -19.74 -33.84 -35.63
N CYS A 1126 -20.76 -34.70 -35.51
CA CYS A 1126 -20.69 -36.11 -35.93
C CYS A 1126 -21.04 -36.37 -37.41
N SER A 1127 -21.61 -35.41 -38.16
CA SER A 1127 -21.88 -35.61 -39.60
C SER A 1127 -20.68 -35.26 -40.48
N ALA A 1128 -19.85 -34.29 -40.09
CA ALA A 1128 -18.70 -33.87 -40.88
C ALA A 1128 -17.60 -34.95 -40.98
N LEU A 1129 -17.38 -35.75 -39.92
CA LEU A 1129 -16.42 -36.86 -39.91
C LEU A 1129 -16.88 -38.11 -40.70
N LYS A 1130 -18.13 -38.14 -41.19
CA LYS A 1130 -18.64 -39.24 -42.03
C LYS A 1130 -18.47 -38.99 -43.54
N THR A 1131 -18.21 -37.76 -43.95
CA THR A 1131 -18.22 -37.38 -45.38
C THR A 1131 -16.85 -37.43 -46.08
N GLU A 1132 -15.76 -37.68 -45.35
CA GLU A 1132 -14.40 -37.86 -45.93
C GLU A 1132 -13.88 -39.30 -45.84
N LEU A 1133 -14.74 -40.27 -45.49
CA LEU A 1133 -14.44 -41.71 -45.47
C LEU A 1133 -15.37 -42.53 -46.39
N GLN A 1134 -15.74 -41.96 -47.55
CA GLN A 1134 -16.32 -42.69 -48.68
C GLN A 1134 -15.44 -42.59 -49.92
#